data_AF-A0A915XNM4-F1
#
_entry.id   AF-A0A915XNM4-F1
#
_cell.length_a   1.000
_cell.length_b   1.000
_cell.length_c   1.000
_cell.angle_alpha   90.00
_cell.angle_beta   90.00
_cell.angle_gamma   90.00
#
_symmetry.space_group_name_H-M   'P 1'
#
loop_
_entity.id
_entity.type
_entity.pdbx_description
1 polymer ?
#
loop_
_entity_poly.entity_id
_entity_poly.type
_entity_poly.pdbx_seq_one_letter_code
_entity_poly.pdbx_strand_id
1 'polypeptide(L)'
;MTRLVFPAMVLASAIALSVPAPLVAAPPSLTTWLFAEGSTNGAFGFEEEILIGNPNAVPVVVTFELFTQDGQALAPITRTVPARARFTESVRQLAGDRAGIALKLTSALPIVAERTMYWGGGLFRPEVKGYRGRVSDMRGGHSEHGTDEGARTWYFAEGEGKFFNTFISVANPGDTPANVVVSYRDDTGTEVKQAEVVPPHARRTFWPTAVLSRRLQSGRAGFATIVTSDVDVVAERQMYWGDGAPSGIRGGHAAMGVSTPALTWLFAEGIQGSLTPGGDPSFDTFVLLFNPSTGPIDVTVEFFGQAGVKLAQVVRTVEAGARGGVWAKELPALANQAFSIRATATVPFVAERAVYWRGLSEGTATAGATEPSRQWGFAEGLQGGFLRYQDDDDDDKRRFNTFFPIYNPGTTAATVTVHFYTEHGDTGVSKTITVPGQSRETIWTLLYDELANRRFATFISSTEPIVVERVVYWGKGNKAGHASLGIPLPDSLTLTAATKLPPAPQVTVREVEPSKGATTGGTEVEIEGTGLGNTELGTQVLFGGVPALRLEVEHDRELKAIAPPHALGRVDITLITRGTTVVLPGAFTYVAPGASGDDDDDEEAGSPAAGTKVEIEPRWGPAAGGTIVNVEVENVLGTVIEPGSQVFFGTAAARVVKVERNEIRVVAPAGAAGKVEVTVVTRGQVVARGVFEYF
;
A
#
# COMPACT_ATOMS: atom_id res chain seq x y z
N MET A 1 -27.37 -81.12 -47.34
CA MET A 1 -27.57 -80.35 -46.10
C MET A 1 -26.26 -80.36 -45.33
N THR A 2 -25.45 -79.31 -45.45
CA THR A 2 -24.22 -79.15 -44.68
C THR A 2 -24.06 -77.67 -44.37
N ARG A 3 -24.13 -77.33 -43.07
CA ARG A 3 -24.11 -75.96 -42.53
C ARG A 3 -22.70 -75.38 -42.64
N LEU A 4 -22.58 -74.18 -43.22
CA LEU A 4 -21.43 -73.31 -43.02
C LEU A 4 -21.66 -72.47 -41.76
N VAL A 5 -20.65 -72.40 -40.89
CA VAL A 5 -20.58 -71.55 -39.70
C VAL A 5 -19.77 -70.30 -40.08
N PHE A 6 -20.31 -69.11 -39.81
CA PHE A 6 -19.56 -67.86 -39.79
C PHE A 6 -19.51 -67.33 -38.34
N PRO A 7 -18.39 -66.78 -37.86
CA PRO A 7 -18.29 -66.22 -36.52
C PRO A 7 -18.96 -64.84 -36.47
N ALA A 8 -19.72 -64.60 -35.40
CA ALA A 8 -20.29 -63.28 -35.10
C ALA A 8 -19.17 -62.33 -34.61
N MET A 9 -18.93 -61.28 -35.39
CA MET A 9 -18.10 -60.15 -34.99
C MET A 9 -18.95 -59.24 -34.10
N VAL A 10 -18.65 -59.18 -32.80
CA VAL A 10 -19.27 -58.25 -31.86
C VAL A 10 -18.66 -56.87 -32.10
N LEU A 11 -19.42 -55.96 -32.72
CA LEU A 11 -19.10 -54.53 -32.72
C LEU A 11 -19.40 -53.97 -31.32
N ALA A 12 -18.37 -53.73 -30.53
CA ALA A 12 -18.49 -52.90 -29.33
C ALA A 12 -18.56 -51.44 -29.76
N SER A 13 -19.76 -50.84 -29.78
CA SER A 13 -19.92 -49.40 -29.92
C SER A 13 -19.40 -48.72 -28.65
N ALA A 14 -18.20 -48.15 -28.72
CA ALA A 14 -17.72 -47.21 -27.73
C ALA A 14 -18.56 -45.93 -27.84
N ILE A 15 -19.50 -45.75 -26.91
CA ILE A 15 -20.13 -44.45 -26.68
C ILE A 15 -19.05 -43.57 -26.05
N ALA A 16 -18.41 -42.74 -26.88
CA ALA A 16 -17.61 -41.65 -26.40
C ALA A 16 -18.55 -40.68 -25.67
N LEU A 17 -18.58 -40.76 -24.34
CA LEU A 17 -19.10 -39.68 -23.50
C LEU A 17 -18.27 -38.45 -23.83
N SER A 18 -18.82 -37.55 -24.64
CA SER A 18 -18.28 -36.22 -24.83
C SER A 18 -18.27 -35.54 -23.48
N VAL A 19 -17.11 -35.47 -22.84
CA VAL A 19 -16.89 -34.55 -21.73
C VAL A 19 -17.23 -33.16 -22.29
N PRO A 20 -18.21 -32.44 -21.72
CA PRO A 20 -18.47 -31.08 -22.17
C PRO A 20 -17.15 -30.32 -22.05
N ALA A 21 -16.77 -29.61 -23.12
CA ALA A 21 -15.67 -28.65 -23.02
C ALA A 21 -15.93 -27.78 -21.79
N PRO A 22 -14.90 -27.47 -20.96
CA PRO A 22 -15.09 -26.57 -19.84
C PRO A 22 -15.78 -25.32 -20.37
N LEU A 23 -16.89 -24.94 -19.71
CA LEU A 23 -17.59 -23.71 -20.03
C LEU A 23 -16.52 -22.60 -19.93
N VAL A 24 -16.24 -21.91 -21.04
CA VAL A 24 -15.39 -20.71 -20.99
C VAL A 24 -16.06 -19.79 -19.98
N ALA A 25 -15.38 -19.49 -18.87
CA ALA A 25 -15.91 -18.60 -17.85
C ALA A 25 -16.36 -17.31 -18.54
N ALA A 26 -17.55 -16.80 -18.18
CA ALA A 26 -17.98 -15.52 -18.69
C ALA A 26 -16.89 -14.48 -18.38
N PRO A 27 -16.55 -13.58 -19.31
CA PRO A 27 -15.56 -12.55 -19.03
C PRO A 27 -16.00 -11.75 -17.81
N PRO A 28 -15.06 -11.34 -16.93
CA PRO A 28 -15.40 -10.65 -15.70
C PRO A 28 -16.20 -9.39 -16.02
N SER A 29 -17.23 -9.12 -15.22
CA SER A 29 -18.10 -7.96 -15.45
C SER A 29 -17.34 -6.64 -15.22
N LEU A 30 -16.31 -6.68 -14.36
CA LEU A 30 -15.46 -5.55 -13.93
C LEU A 30 -16.24 -4.36 -13.36
N THR A 31 -17.52 -4.57 -13.01
CA THR A 31 -18.45 -3.56 -12.46
C THR A 31 -18.82 -3.84 -11.01
N THR A 32 -18.40 -4.98 -10.47
CA THR A 32 -18.47 -5.33 -9.05
C THR A 32 -17.09 -5.76 -8.61
N TRP A 33 -16.69 -5.39 -7.40
CA TRP A 33 -15.40 -5.71 -6.79
C TRP A 33 -15.60 -6.00 -5.32
N LEU A 34 -15.08 -7.11 -4.86
CA LEU A 34 -15.24 -7.61 -3.49
C LEU A 34 -13.88 -7.82 -2.84
N PHE A 35 -13.78 -7.43 -1.58
CA PHE A 35 -12.60 -7.55 -0.73
C PHE A 35 -13.04 -8.05 0.65
N ALA A 36 -12.39 -9.09 1.16
CA ALA A 36 -12.68 -9.69 2.45
C ALA A 36 -11.77 -9.18 3.58
N GLU A 37 -10.56 -8.76 3.26
CA GLU A 37 -9.61 -8.11 4.16
C GLU A 37 -9.74 -6.58 4.07
N GLY A 38 -9.35 -5.95 5.17
CA GLY A 38 -9.22 -4.51 5.36
C GLY A 38 -9.09 -4.25 6.85
N SER A 39 -8.35 -3.20 7.23
CA SER A 39 -8.24 -2.75 8.61
C SER A 39 -7.74 -1.33 8.66
N THR A 40 -8.33 -0.54 9.52
CA THR A 40 -7.83 0.80 9.87
C THR A 40 -7.43 0.84 11.33
N ASN A 41 -7.07 -0.31 11.92
CA ASN A 41 -6.80 -0.40 13.34
C ASN A 41 -5.60 0.47 13.74
N GLY A 42 -5.89 1.54 14.49
CA GLY A 42 -4.90 2.50 14.97
C GLY A 42 -3.88 1.91 15.92
N ALA A 43 -4.22 0.82 16.63
CA ALA A 43 -3.28 0.14 17.52
C ALA A 43 -2.10 -0.46 16.74
N PHE A 44 -2.37 -1.04 15.56
CA PHE A 44 -1.35 -1.63 14.68
C PHE A 44 -0.79 -0.62 13.65
N GLY A 45 -1.33 0.60 13.65
CA GLY A 45 -0.99 1.62 12.66
C GLY A 45 -1.36 1.18 11.24
N PHE A 46 -2.46 0.43 11.07
CA PHE A 46 -2.91 0.04 9.74
C PHE A 46 -3.57 1.20 9.01
N GLU A 47 -3.20 1.37 7.73
CA GLU A 47 -3.90 2.21 6.77
C GLU A 47 -4.32 1.38 5.59
N GLU A 48 -5.53 1.62 5.15
CA GLU A 48 -6.15 0.94 4.02
C GLU A 48 -6.53 1.97 2.96
N GLU A 49 -6.06 1.72 1.75
CA GLU A 49 -6.38 2.49 0.56
C GLU A 49 -7.07 1.59 -0.47
N ILE A 50 -8.15 2.08 -1.06
CA ILE A 50 -8.79 1.45 -2.22
C ILE A 50 -8.38 2.24 -3.45
N LEU A 51 -7.80 1.54 -4.41
CA LEU A 51 -7.27 2.08 -5.64
C LEU A 51 -8.18 1.70 -6.79
N ILE A 52 -8.49 2.67 -7.63
CA ILE A 52 -9.38 2.47 -8.78
C ILE A 52 -8.71 3.00 -10.04
N GLY A 53 -8.58 2.15 -11.05
CA GLY A 53 -8.22 2.53 -12.41
C GLY A 53 -9.47 2.60 -13.29
N ASN A 54 -9.72 3.75 -13.89
CA ASN A 54 -10.77 3.90 -14.91
C ASN A 54 -10.15 3.82 -16.32
N PRO A 55 -10.36 2.73 -17.07
CA PRO A 55 -9.87 2.62 -18.44
C PRO A 55 -10.68 3.45 -19.46
N ASN A 56 -11.88 3.91 -19.08
CA ASN A 56 -12.84 4.47 -20.01
C ASN A 56 -12.50 5.91 -20.39
N ALA A 57 -12.90 6.31 -21.59
CA ALA A 57 -12.81 7.69 -22.09
C ALA A 57 -13.77 8.68 -21.42
N VAL A 58 -14.58 8.21 -20.47
CA VAL A 58 -15.57 9.00 -19.71
C VAL A 58 -15.38 8.76 -18.21
N PRO A 59 -15.73 9.74 -17.36
CA PRO A 59 -15.75 9.53 -15.92
C PRO A 59 -16.70 8.40 -15.51
N VAL A 60 -16.35 7.65 -14.46
CA VAL A 60 -17.15 6.55 -13.90
C VAL A 60 -17.54 6.89 -12.47
N VAL A 61 -18.82 6.74 -12.15
CA VAL A 61 -19.30 6.80 -10.76
C VAL A 61 -19.16 5.41 -10.15
N VAL A 62 -18.56 5.38 -8.96
CA VAL A 62 -18.35 4.17 -8.17
C VAL A 62 -19.06 4.29 -6.82
N THR A 63 -19.57 3.20 -6.29
CA THR A 63 -20.27 3.13 -4.99
C THR A 63 -19.57 2.14 -4.07
N PHE A 64 -19.16 2.61 -2.90
CA PHE A 64 -18.52 1.81 -1.85
C PHE A 64 -19.58 1.38 -0.82
N GLU A 65 -19.62 0.08 -0.53
CA GLU A 65 -20.41 -0.55 0.53
C GLU A 65 -19.43 -1.25 1.49
N LEU A 66 -19.29 -0.75 2.72
CA LEU A 66 -18.31 -1.23 3.70
C LEU A 66 -18.97 -2.15 4.72
N PHE A 67 -18.39 -3.35 4.90
CA PHE A 67 -18.84 -4.36 5.85
C PHE A 67 -17.85 -4.45 7.01
N THR A 68 -18.26 -4.01 8.19
CA THR A 68 -17.36 -3.97 9.35
C THR A 68 -17.44 -5.26 10.17
N GLN A 69 -16.33 -5.67 10.80
CA GLN A 69 -16.29 -6.87 11.63
C GLN A 69 -17.22 -6.78 12.85
N ASP A 70 -17.40 -5.58 13.40
CA ASP A 70 -18.31 -5.28 14.51
C ASP A 70 -19.79 -5.18 14.08
N GLY A 71 -20.09 -5.41 12.79
CA GLY A 71 -21.46 -5.47 12.26
C GLY A 71 -22.13 -4.10 12.13
N GLN A 72 -21.36 -3.01 12.17
CA GLN A 72 -21.86 -1.68 11.83
C GLN A 72 -21.99 -1.55 10.31
N ALA A 73 -23.21 -1.33 9.84
CA ALA A 73 -23.47 -0.92 8.48
C ALA A 73 -23.11 0.56 8.30
N LEU A 74 -22.17 0.84 7.39
CA LEU A 74 -21.87 2.21 6.97
C LEU A 74 -22.72 2.56 5.75
N ALA A 75 -23.17 3.81 5.68
CA ALA A 75 -23.94 4.28 4.53
C ALA A 75 -23.10 4.17 3.24
N PRO A 76 -23.70 3.77 2.10
CA PRO A 76 -22.98 3.73 0.84
C PRO A 76 -22.42 5.11 0.46
N ILE A 77 -21.22 5.10 -0.10
CA ILE A 77 -20.49 6.31 -0.46
C ILE A 77 -20.21 6.30 -1.95
N THR A 78 -20.47 7.41 -2.64
CA THR A 78 -20.18 7.54 -4.07
C THR A 78 -18.95 8.40 -4.33
N ARG A 79 -18.17 8.03 -5.35
CA ARG A 79 -17.07 8.83 -5.91
C ARG A 79 -17.16 8.87 -7.43
N THR A 80 -16.57 9.89 -8.03
CA THR A 80 -16.39 9.98 -9.48
C THR A 80 -14.92 9.82 -9.80
N VAL A 81 -14.60 8.80 -10.59
CA VAL A 81 -13.26 8.56 -11.12
C VAL A 81 -13.18 9.18 -12.51
N PRO A 82 -12.28 10.15 -12.77
CA PRO A 82 -12.15 10.78 -14.08
C PRO A 82 -11.86 9.77 -15.20
N ALA A 83 -12.11 10.16 -16.46
CA ALA A 83 -11.74 9.38 -17.64
C ALA A 83 -10.24 9.06 -17.66
N ARG A 84 -9.86 7.84 -18.06
CA ARG A 84 -8.46 7.40 -18.19
C ARG A 84 -7.58 7.91 -17.05
N ALA A 85 -7.97 7.55 -15.83
CA ALA A 85 -7.37 8.08 -14.62
C ALA A 85 -7.29 7.03 -13.51
N ARG A 86 -6.47 7.35 -12.52
CA ARG A 86 -6.32 6.62 -11.27
C ARG A 86 -6.90 7.40 -10.11
N PHE A 87 -7.57 6.73 -9.19
CA PHE A 87 -8.16 7.32 -7.98
C PHE A 87 -7.79 6.49 -6.74
N THR A 88 -7.67 7.16 -5.58
CA THR A 88 -7.53 6.50 -4.27
C THR A 88 -8.54 7.02 -3.29
N GLU A 89 -9.18 6.09 -2.60
CA GLU A 89 -9.99 6.36 -1.43
C GLU A 89 -9.26 5.89 -0.16
N SER A 90 -9.21 6.73 0.87
CA SER A 90 -8.73 6.32 2.19
C SER A 90 -9.88 5.74 2.99
N VAL A 91 -9.79 4.44 3.33
CA VAL A 91 -10.88 3.77 4.05
C VAL A 91 -11.03 4.31 5.46
N ARG A 92 -9.94 4.75 6.10
CA ARG A 92 -10.02 5.41 7.41
C ARG A 92 -10.88 6.67 7.39
N GLN A 93 -10.81 7.46 6.30
CA GLN A 93 -11.66 8.66 6.15
C GLN A 93 -13.14 8.29 6.01
N LEU A 94 -13.46 7.08 5.54
CA LEU A 94 -14.82 6.58 5.39
C LEU A 94 -15.35 5.90 6.66
N ALA A 95 -14.54 5.06 7.29
CA ALA A 95 -14.98 4.11 8.31
C ALA A 95 -14.47 4.40 9.73
N GLY A 96 -13.54 5.36 9.88
CA GLY A 96 -12.85 5.64 11.13
C GLY A 96 -11.83 4.54 11.49
N ASP A 97 -11.59 4.36 12.79
CA ASP A 97 -10.71 3.31 13.33
C ASP A 97 -11.47 2.00 13.53
N ARG A 98 -11.11 0.95 12.77
CA ARG A 98 -11.79 -0.34 12.75
C ARG A 98 -10.81 -1.50 12.67
N ALA A 99 -11.07 -2.54 13.45
CA ALA A 99 -10.26 -3.75 13.47
C ALA A 99 -10.34 -4.57 12.17
N GLY A 100 -11.48 -4.56 11.48
CA GLY A 100 -11.68 -5.33 10.26
C GLY A 100 -12.76 -4.73 9.38
N ILE A 101 -12.45 -4.54 8.10
CA ILE A 101 -13.31 -3.98 7.08
C ILE A 101 -13.28 -4.91 5.86
N ALA A 102 -14.44 -5.17 5.28
CA ALA A 102 -14.58 -5.75 3.95
C ALA A 102 -15.29 -4.72 3.08
N LEU A 103 -15.16 -4.84 1.78
CA LEU A 103 -15.67 -3.87 0.82
C LEU A 103 -16.37 -4.57 -0.33
N LYS A 104 -17.51 -4.01 -0.71
CA LYS A 104 -18.09 -4.18 -2.05
C LYS A 104 -18.08 -2.83 -2.75
N LEU A 105 -17.50 -2.80 -3.94
CA LEU A 105 -17.44 -1.63 -4.81
C LEU A 105 -18.21 -1.93 -6.10
N THR A 106 -19.09 -1.03 -6.52
CA THR A 106 -19.87 -1.18 -7.76
C THR A 106 -19.73 0.02 -8.68
N SER A 107 -19.85 -0.20 -9.98
CA SER A 107 -19.78 0.84 -11.01
C SER A 107 -20.70 0.54 -12.20
N ALA A 108 -21.05 1.56 -12.97
CA ALA A 108 -21.86 1.39 -14.19
C ALA A 108 -21.02 0.97 -15.41
N LEU A 109 -19.71 1.16 -15.37
CA LEU A 109 -18.76 0.82 -16.44
C LEU A 109 -17.58 0.03 -15.87
N PRO A 110 -16.91 -0.81 -16.68
CA PRO A 110 -15.73 -1.56 -16.28
C PRO A 110 -14.65 -0.67 -15.66
N ILE A 111 -14.16 -1.04 -14.49
CA ILE A 111 -13.00 -0.43 -13.82
C ILE A 111 -12.01 -1.53 -13.44
N VAL A 112 -10.89 -1.18 -12.84
CA VAL A 112 -10.04 -2.11 -12.08
C VAL A 112 -9.91 -1.60 -10.66
N ALA A 113 -9.95 -2.51 -9.67
CA ALA A 113 -9.81 -2.14 -8.27
C ALA A 113 -8.80 -3.03 -7.53
N GLU A 114 -7.91 -2.39 -6.77
CA GLU A 114 -6.98 -3.02 -5.84
C GLU A 114 -7.17 -2.40 -4.44
N ARG A 115 -6.83 -3.16 -3.39
CA ARG A 115 -6.63 -2.65 -2.04
C ARG A 115 -5.13 -2.61 -1.78
N THR A 116 -4.66 -1.58 -1.08
CA THR A 116 -3.33 -1.56 -0.48
C THR A 116 -3.43 -1.30 1.01
N MET A 117 -2.72 -2.11 1.79
CA MET A 117 -2.58 -2.01 3.23
C MET A 117 -1.15 -1.56 3.56
N TYR A 118 -1.01 -0.63 4.49
CA TYR A 118 0.28 -0.15 4.98
C TYR A 118 0.33 -0.16 6.51
N TRP A 119 1.52 -0.32 7.08
CA TRP A 119 1.77 -0.27 8.53
C TRP A 119 3.17 0.24 8.88
N GLY A 120 3.39 0.51 10.17
CA GLY A 120 4.72 0.86 10.70
C GLY A 120 4.74 1.78 11.92
N GLY A 121 3.61 1.98 12.62
CA GLY A 121 3.57 2.59 13.96
C GLY A 121 3.34 4.10 14.02
N GLY A 122 3.07 4.76 12.88
CA GLY A 122 2.60 6.15 12.88
C GLY A 122 1.19 6.26 13.44
N LEU A 123 0.97 7.10 14.45
CA LEU A 123 -0.38 7.41 14.95
C LEU A 123 -1.12 8.30 13.94
N PHE A 124 -2.38 7.97 13.66
CA PHE A 124 -3.30 8.87 12.96
C PHE A 124 -3.51 10.14 13.81
N ARG A 125 -3.14 11.31 13.27
CA ARG A 125 -3.30 12.62 13.94
C ARG A 125 -4.31 13.48 13.18
N PRO A 126 -5.62 13.36 13.45
CA PRO A 126 -6.66 14.10 12.71
C PRO A 126 -6.61 15.61 12.95
N GLU A 127 -5.92 16.04 14.00
CA GLU A 127 -5.95 17.42 14.50
C GLU A 127 -4.94 18.34 13.80
N VAL A 128 -4.04 17.80 12.99
CA VAL A 128 -3.03 18.58 12.25
C VAL A 128 -3.53 18.89 10.84
N LYS A 129 -4.05 20.11 10.62
CA LYS A 129 -4.35 20.61 9.27
C LYS A 129 -3.07 20.61 8.42
N GLY A 130 -3.13 19.99 7.24
CA GLY A 130 -1.97 19.73 6.36
C GLY A 130 -1.48 18.27 6.42
N TYR A 131 -1.70 17.59 7.54
CA TYR A 131 -1.51 16.15 7.71
C TYR A 131 -2.88 15.49 7.89
N ARG A 132 -3.68 15.43 6.81
CA ARG A 132 -5.01 14.79 6.82
C ARG A 132 -4.90 13.26 7.01
N GLY A 133 -4.51 12.85 8.22
CA GLY A 133 -4.82 11.56 8.79
C GLY A 133 -4.23 10.34 8.06
N ARG A 134 -2.91 10.27 7.88
CA ARG A 134 -2.26 9.07 7.31
C ARG A 134 -0.96 8.76 8.05
N VAL A 135 -0.61 7.47 8.10
CA VAL A 135 0.56 6.94 8.82
C VAL A 135 1.85 7.66 8.42
N SER A 136 2.57 8.17 9.43
CA SER A 136 3.88 8.82 9.28
C SER A 136 5.03 7.82 9.03
N ASP A 137 4.77 6.52 9.20
CA ASP A 137 5.76 5.45 9.13
C ASP A 137 5.29 4.22 8.34
N MET A 138 5.57 4.16 7.03
CA MET A 138 5.25 3.03 6.14
C MET A 138 6.39 2.01 6.11
N ARG A 139 6.55 1.24 7.18
CA ARG A 139 7.60 0.22 7.31
C ARG A 139 7.32 -1.04 6.51
N GLY A 140 6.05 -1.32 6.23
CA GLY A 140 5.63 -2.46 5.43
C GLY A 140 4.27 -2.22 4.79
N GLY A 141 3.89 -3.11 3.88
CA GLY A 141 2.61 -3.03 3.19
C GLY A 141 2.36 -4.27 2.35
N HIS A 142 1.10 -4.53 2.04
CA HIS A 142 0.70 -5.53 1.06
C HIS A 142 -0.44 -4.97 0.21
N SER A 143 -0.74 -5.58 -0.92
CA SER A 143 -1.77 -5.11 -1.84
C SER A 143 -2.36 -6.31 -2.57
N GLU A 144 -3.66 -6.27 -2.85
CA GLU A 144 -4.30 -7.26 -3.70
C GLU A 144 -5.45 -6.71 -4.54
N HIS A 145 -5.67 -7.33 -5.70
CA HIS A 145 -6.83 -7.08 -6.53
C HIS A 145 -8.12 -7.59 -5.89
N GLY A 146 -9.25 -6.94 -6.20
CA GLY A 146 -10.56 -7.46 -5.84
C GLY A 146 -10.99 -8.59 -6.76
N THR A 147 -12.08 -9.27 -6.39
CA THR A 147 -12.78 -10.25 -7.24
C THR A 147 -14.15 -9.74 -7.63
N ASP A 148 -14.66 -10.10 -8.80
CA ASP A 148 -15.95 -9.63 -9.30
C ASP A 148 -17.15 -10.45 -8.81
N GLU A 149 -16.90 -11.64 -8.28
CA GLU A 149 -17.94 -12.50 -7.73
C GLU A 149 -17.50 -13.23 -6.44
N GLY A 150 -18.49 -13.60 -5.63
CA GLY A 150 -18.27 -14.51 -4.52
C GLY A 150 -18.27 -15.96 -4.99
N ALA A 151 -17.69 -16.85 -4.19
CA ALA A 151 -17.73 -18.28 -4.43
C ALA A 151 -18.02 -19.06 -3.15
N ARG A 152 -18.53 -20.28 -3.31
CA ARG A 152 -18.79 -21.21 -2.21
C ARG A 152 -17.55 -21.94 -1.73
N THR A 153 -16.49 -21.98 -2.53
CA THR A 153 -15.23 -22.62 -2.16
C THR A 153 -14.07 -21.72 -2.54
N TRP A 154 -13.11 -21.55 -1.64
CA TRP A 154 -11.85 -20.83 -1.87
C TRP A 154 -10.67 -21.66 -1.39
N TYR A 155 -9.54 -21.54 -2.08
CA TYR A 155 -8.32 -22.27 -1.80
C TYR A 155 -7.11 -21.35 -1.64
N PHE A 156 -6.19 -21.76 -0.77
CA PHE A 156 -4.87 -21.16 -0.58
C PHE A 156 -3.83 -22.27 -0.42
N ALA A 157 -2.70 -22.19 -1.12
CA ALA A 157 -1.57 -23.10 -0.99
C ALA A 157 -0.54 -22.66 0.07
N GLU A 158 -0.49 -21.36 0.37
CA GLU A 158 0.34 -20.74 1.40
C GLU A 158 -0.40 -20.67 2.75
N GLY A 159 0.39 -20.71 3.81
CA GLY A 159 -0.07 -20.64 5.18
C GLY A 159 0.96 -21.23 6.13
N GLU A 160 1.22 -20.53 7.23
CA GLU A 160 2.14 -20.97 8.28
C GLU A 160 1.76 -20.35 9.62
N GLY A 161 1.93 -21.08 10.73
CA GLY A 161 1.44 -20.62 12.04
C GLY A 161 2.48 -20.48 13.16
N LYS A 162 3.78 -20.70 12.91
CA LYS A 162 4.82 -20.67 13.97
C LYS A 162 5.68 -19.41 13.88
N PHE A 163 6.17 -19.07 12.68
CA PHE A 163 6.89 -17.81 12.46
C PHE A 163 5.95 -16.70 12.02
N PHE A 164 4.96 -17.05 11.22
CA PHE A 164 3.98 -16.14 10.66
C PHE A 164 2.66 -16.21 11.44
N ASN A 165 2.02 -15.06 11.62
CA ASN A 165 0.63 -15.01 12.04
C ASN A 165 -0.24 -15.01 10.80
N THR A 166 -0.75 -16.17 10.42
CA THR A 166 -1.72 -16.29 9.32
C THR A 166 -3.14 -15.97 9.81
N PHE A 167 -3.90 -15.26 8.99
CA PHE A 167 -5.31 -14.93 9.17
C PHE A 167 -6.06 -15.27 7.89
N ILE A 168 -7.30 -15.76 8.04
CA ILE A 168 -8.21 -15.98 6.92
C ILE A 168 -9.42 -15.07 7.11
N SER A 169 -9.53 -14.06 6.26
CA SER A 169 -10.65 -13.14 6.25
C SER A 169 -11.72 -13.67 5.32
N VAL A 170 -12.97 -13.76 5.80
CA VAL A 170 -14.12 -14.18 5.01
C VAL A 170 -15.22 -13.13 5.12
N ALA A 171 -15.66 -12.60 3.98
CA ALA A 171 -16.74 -11.65 3.87
C ALA A 171 -17.97 -12.26 3.21
N ASN A 172 -19.14 -11.92 3.74
CA ASN A 172 -20.43 -12.25 3.18
C ASN A 172 -21.07 -10.98 2.61
N PRO A 173 -21.00 -10.76 1.29
CA PRO A 173 -21.60 -9.59 0.64
C PRO A 173 -23.11 -9.76 0.39
N GLY A 174 -23.68 -10.93 0.71
CA GLY A 174 -25.08 -11.26 0.43
C GLY A 174 -26.02 -10.99 1.61
N ASP A 175 -27.30 -11.20 1.36
CA ASP A 175 -28.40 -10.94 2.31
C ASP A 175 -28.70 -12.13 3.25
N THR A 176 -28.07 -13.28 3.04
CA THR A 176 -28.32 -14.51 3.81
C THR A 176 -27.09 -14.86 4.66
N PRO A 177 -27.24 -15.28 5.93
CA PRO A 177 -26.10 -15.73 6.73
C PRO A 177 -25.34 -16.87 6.04
N ALA A 178 -24.02 -16.80 6.04
CA ALA A 178 -23.14 -17.79 5.45
C ALA A 178 -22.62 -18.76 6.53
N ASN A 179 -22.89 -20.06 6.37
CA ASN A 179 -22.31 -21.10 7.21
C ASN A 179 -20.94 -21.49 6.67
N VAL A 180 -19.88 -20.93 7.24
CA VAL A 180 -18.51 -21.06 6.74
C VAL A 180 -17.75 -22.13 7.51
N VAL A 181 -17.04 -23.00 6.79
CA VAL A 181 -16.07 -23.94 7.34
C VAL A 181 -14.71 -23.67 6.71
N VAL A 182 -13.71 -23.40 7.54
CA VAL A 182 -12.32 -23.25 7.13
C VAL A 182 -11.55 -24.50 7.53
N SER A 183 -10.89 -25.11 6.57
CA SER A 183 -10.08 -26.32 6.72
C SER A 183 -8.61 -26.02 6.48
N TYR A 184 -7.75 -26.47 7.39
CA TYR A 184 -6.30 -26.33 7.33
C TYR A 184 -5.67 -27.71 7.13
N ARG A 185 -4.83 -27.87 6.09
CA ARG A 185 -4.20 -29.14 5.74
C ARG A 185 -2.68 -29.05 5.70
N ASP A 186 -2.01 -29.90 6.48
CA ASP A 186 -0.54 -29.93 6.53
C ASP A 186 0.09 -30.70 5.34
N ASP A 187 1.41 -30.85 5.36
CA ASP A 187 2.20 -31.59 4.37
C ASP A 187 1.99 -33.10 4.39
N THR A 188 1.25 -33.62 5.38
CA THR A 188 0.83 -35.03 5.44
C THR A 188 -0.64 -35.23 5.05
N GLY A 189 -1.33 -34.15 4.65
CA GLY A 189 -2.76 -34.16 4.36
C GLY A 189 -3.66 -34.19 5.60
N THR A 190 -3.09 -34.02 6.80
CA THR A 190 -3.87 -34.02 8.03
C THR A 190 -4.70 -32.75 8.13
N GLU A 191 -6.00 -32.90 8.44
CA GLU A 191 -6.99 -31.83 8.39
C GLU A 191 -7.41 -31.34 9.79
N VAL A 192 -7.51 -30.02 9.97
CA VAL A 192 -8.11 -29.36 11.14
C VAL A 192 -9.14 -28.34 10.64
N LYS A 193 -10.32 -28.27 11.27
CA LYS A 193 -11.42 -27.39 10.84
C LYS A 193 -11.82 -26.38 11.91
N GLN A 194 -12.21 -25.20 11.46
CA GLN A 194 -12.94 -24.19 12.23
C GLN A 194 -14.24 -23.87 11.46
N ALA A 195 -15.35 -23.66 12.17
CA ALA A 195 -16.62 -23.29 11.56
C ALA A 195 -17.20 -22.07 12.27
N GLU A 196 -17.77 -21.15 11.50
CA GLU A 196 -18.44 -19.95 12.02
C GLU A 196 -19.53 -19.49 11.05
N VAL A 197 -20.56 -18.82 11.58
CA VAL A 197 -21.57 -18.13 10.77
C VAL A 197 -21.08 -16.71 10.49
N VAL A 198 -20.98 -16.33 9.23
CA VAL A 198 -20.73 -14.94 8.81
C VAL A 198 -22.08 -14.29 8.48
N PRO A 199 -22.56 -13.32 9.28
CA PRO A 199 -23.83 -12.64 9.03
C PRO A 199 -23.90 -11.97 7.65
N PRO A 200 -25.09 -11.66 7.13
CA PRO A 200 -25.25 -10.81 5.95
C PRO A 200 -24.47 -9.51 6.08
N HIS A 201 -23.85 -9.04 4.99
CA HIS A 201 -23.14 -7.75 4.94
C HIS A 201 -22.10 -7.58 6.05
N ALA A 202 -21.38 -8.67 6.36
CA ALA A 202 -20.40 -8.71 7.44
C ALA A 202 -19.16 -9.51 7.05
N ARG A 203 -18.12 -9.40 7.86
CA ARG A 203 -16.91 -10.24 7.74
C ARG A 203 -16.50 -10.87 9.07
N ARG A 204 -15.71 -11.93 8.96
CA ARG A 204 -15.04 -12.63 10.07
C ARG A 204 -13.59 -12.93 9.74
N THR A 205 -12.75 -12.91 10.77
CA THR A 205 -11.36 -13.37 10.71
C THR A 205 -11.26 -14.71 11.43
N PHE A 206 -10.77 -15.73 10.73
CA PHE A 206 -10.42 -17.03 11.29
C PHE A 206 -8.92 -17.03 11.65
N TRP A 207 -8.59 -17.67 12.77
CA TRP A 207 -7.26 -17.60 13.40
C TRP A 207 -6.64 -19.01 13.45
N PRO A 208 -5.98 -19.47 12.37
CA PRO A 208 -5.38 -20.80 12.30
C PRO A 208 -4.48 -21.13 13.49
N THR A 209 -3.69 -20.16 13.97
CA THR A 209 -2.74 -20.35 15.09
C THR A 209 -3.43 -20.79 16.38
N ALA A 210 -4.66 -20.33 16.64
CA ALA A 210 -5.42 -20.70 17.82
C ALA A 210 -5.81 -22.20 17.79
N VAL A 211 -6.27 -22.69 16.64
CA VAL A 211 -6.73 -24.08 16.48
C VAL A 211 -5.58 -25.06 16.20
N LEU A 212 -4.47 -24.58 15.63
CA LEU A 212 -3.29 -25.38 15.30
C LEU A 212 -2.24 -25.43 16.42
N SER A 213 -2.50 -24.82 17.59
CA SER A 213 -1.52 -24.70 18.70
C SER A 213 -0.73 -25.98 19.05
N ARG A 214 -1.37 -27.16 19.05
CA ARG A 214 -0.67 -28.44 19.26
C ARG A 214 0.27 -28.84 18.10
N ARG A 215 -0.09 -28.53 16.86
CA ARG A 215 0.71 -28.81 15.66
C ARG A 215 1.97 -27.93 15.64
N LEU A 216 1.82 -26.67 16.05
CA LEU A 216 2.93 -25.71 16.16
C LEU A 216 4.03 -26.22 17.11
N GLN A 217 3.65 -26.91 18.20
CA GLN A 217 4.59 -27.55 19.12
C GLN A 217 5.38 -28.70 18.47
N SER A 218 4.78 -29.44 17.53
CA SER A 218 5.45 -30.54 16.80
C SER A 218 6.39 -30.08 15.68
N GLY A 219 6.56 -28.77 15.48
CA GLY A 219 7.36 -28.22 14.38
C GLY A 219 6.69 -28.28 13.01
N ARG A 220 5.45 -28.79 12.93
CA ARG A 220 4.61 -28.74 11.73
C ARG A 220 3.76 -27.49 11.78
N ALA A 221 4.13 -26.52 10.95
CA ALA A 221 3.50 -25.21 11.02
C ALA A 221 2.96 -24.69 9.69
N GLY A 222 3.40 -25.26 8.56
CA GLY A 222 2.88 -24.92 7.25
C GLY A 222 1.59 -25.66 6.91
N PHE A 223 0.63 -24.98 6.31
CA PHE A 223 -0.66 -25.54 5.92
C PHE A 223 -1.19 -24.90 4.63
N ALA A 224 -2.01 -25.62 3.88
CA ALA A 224 -2.92 -25.09 2.87
C ALA A 224 -4.30 -24.86 3.50
N THR A 225 -5.11 -23.99 2.89
CA THR A 225 -6.45 -23.64 3.41
C THR A 225 -7.53 -23.91 2.37
N ILE A 226 -8.65 -24.48 2.80
CA ILE A 226 -9.91 -24.54 2.05
C ILE A 226 -11.00 -23.82 2.85
N VAL A 227 -11.65 -22.83 2.27
CA VAL A 227 -12.84 -22.19 2.83
C VAL A 227 -14.05 -22.71 2.06
N THR A 228 -15.05 -23.25 2.74
CA THR A 228 -16.33 -23.67 2.15
C THR A 228 -17.49 -22.93 2.80
N SER A 229 -18.51 -22.61 2.02
CA SER A 229 -19.72 -21.90 2.46
C SER A 229 -20.95 -22.44 1.72
N ASP A 230 -22.13 -22.31 2.33
CA ASP A 230 -23.41 -22.66 1.74
C ASP A 230 -23.99 -21.57 0.81
N VAL A 231 -23.52 -20.33 0.97
CA VAL A 231 -23.75 -19.18 0.08
C VAL A 231 -22.42 -18.61 -0.42
N ASP A 232 -22.47 -17.76 -1.44
CA ASP A 232 -21.27 -17.15 -2.00
C ASP A 232 -20.64 -16.16 -1.00
N VAL A 233 -19.35 -16.35 -0.74
CA VAL A 233 -18.52 -15.51 0.12
C VAL A 233 -17.26 -15.10 -0.62
N VAL A 234 -16.48 -14.19 -0.06
CA VAL A 234 -15.12 -13.87 -0.54
C VAL A 234 -14.13 -14.16 0.56
N ALA A 235 -12.98 -14.72 0.21
CA ALA A 235 -11.94 -15.07 1.16
C ALA A 235 -10.57 -14.55 0.73
N GLU A 236 -9.83 -14.01 1.69
CA GLU A 236 -8.44 -13.56 1.53
C GLU A 236 -7.59 -14.08 2.68
N ARG A 237 -6.33 -14.41 2.39
CA ARG A 237 -5.33 -14.79 3.39
C ARG A 237 -4.42 -13.61 3.69
N GLN A 238 -4.10 -13.39 4.95
CA GLN A 238 -3.09 -12.43 5.39
C GLN A 238 -2.04 -13.16 6.21
N MET A 239 -0.80 -12.73 6.12
CA MET A 239 0.29 -13.18 6.99
C MET A 239 1.05 -11.96 7.47
N TYR A 240 1.19 -11.82 8.79
CA TYR A 240 1.96 -10.75 9.43
C TYR A 240 2.97 -11.35 10.40
N TRP A 241 4.16 -10.76 10.52
CA TRP A 241 5.20 -11.27 11.41
C TRP A 241 6.09 -10.15 11.97
N GLY A 242 6.83 -10.46 13.03
CA GLY A 242 7.61 -9.49 13.80
C GLY A 242 7.67 -9.85 15.28
N ASP A 243 7.92 -8.86 16.15
CA ASP A 243 8.10 -9.09 17.60
C ASP A 243 6.78 -9.17 18.40
N GLY A 244 5.64 -9.16 17.71
CA GLY A 244 4.31 -9.45 18.28
C GLY A 244 3.62 -8.28 18.98
N ALA A 245 4.29 -7.13 19.13
CA ALA A 245 3.64 -5.89 19.56
C ALA A 245 2.92 -5.21 18.36
N PRO A 246 1.88 -4.38 18.60
CA PRO A 246 1.23 -3.63 17.53
C PRO A 246 2.17 -2.69 16.74
N SER A 247 3.20 -2.15 17.38
CA SER A 247 4.30 -1.39 16.74
C SER A 247 5.41 -2.30 16.16
N GLY A 248 5.20 -3.60 16.20
CA GLY A 248 6.20 -4.66 16.07
C GLY A 248 6.07 -5.50 14.80
N ILE A 249 5.05 -5.23 13.96
CA ILE A 249 4.90 -5.87 12.65
C ILE A 249 6.02 -5.37 11.75
N ARG A 250 6.89 -6.29 11.33
CA ARG A 250 8.08 -6.01 10.52
C ARG A 250 7.93 -6.39 9.06
N GLY A 251 6.95 -7.22 8.76
CA GLY A 251 6.60 -7.60 7.39
C GLY A 251 5.24 -8.28 7.33
N GLY A 252 4.73 -8.36 6.11
CA GLY A 252 3.41 -8.90 5.85
C GLY A 252 3.11 -9.07 4.38
N HIS A 253 2.29 -10.06 4.04
CA HIS A 253 1.70 -10.22 2.71
C HIS A 253 0.27 -10.73 2.81
N ALA A 254 -0.47 -10.57 1.72
CA ALA A 254 -1.81 -11.12 1.57
C ALA A 254 -1.93 -11.84 0.22
N ALA A 255 -2.99 -12.62 0.07
CA ALA A 255 -3.39 -13.19 -1.21
C ALA A 255 -4.91 -13.26 -1.32
N MET A 256 -5.44 -12.95 -2.50
CA MET A 256 -6.81 -13.32 -2.87
C MET A 256 -6.91 -14.85 -3.03
N GLY A 257 -7.97 -15.46 -2.49
CA GLY A 257 -8.19 -16.89 -2.68
C GLY A 257 -8.50 -17.22 -4.14
N VAL A 258 -8.35 -18.48 -4.52
CA VAL A 258 -8.82 -18.97 -5.83
C VAL A 258 -10.05 -19.85 -5.65
N SER A 259 -11.04 -19.72 -6.51
CA SER A 259 -12.31 -20.45 -6.39
C SER A 259 -12.27 -21.85 -7.01
N THR A 260 -11.32 -22.10 -7.93
CA THR A 260 -11.17 -23.38 -8.63
C THR A 260 -9.71 -23.82 -8.74
N PRO A 261 -9.36 -25.06 -8.38
CA PRO A 261 -8.08 -25.66 -8.74
C PRO A 261 -7.93 -25.78 -10.27
N ALA A 262 -6.71 -25.69 -10.78
CA ALA A 262 -6.41 -25.71 -12.21
C ALA A 262 -5.26 -26.66 -12.56
N LEU A 263 -5.16 -27.03 -13.83
CA LEU A 263 -4.09 -27.87 -14.36
C LEU A 263 -2.77 -27.10 -14.59
N THR A 264 -2.87 -25.77 -14.74
CA THR A 264 -1.77 -24.87 -15.06
C THR A 264 -1.84 -23.65 -14.17
N TRP A 265 -0.69 -23.21 -13.68
CA TRP A 265 -0.50 -21.96 -12.94
C TRP A 265 0.72 -21.23 -13.47
N LEU A 266 0.59 -19.93 -13.70
CA LEU A 266 1.56 -19.07 -14.35
C LEU A 266 1.89 -17.86 -13.47
N PHE A 267 3.17 -17.57 -13.32
CA PHE A 267 3.67 -16.42 -12.55
C PHE A 267 4.66 -15.64 -13.40
N ALA A 268 4.50 -14.32 -13.44
CA ALA A 268 5.40 -13.44 -14.17
C ALA A 268 6.60 -12.99 -13.33
N GLU A 269 6.44 -12.94 -12.01
CA GLU A 269 7.47 -12.62 -11.03
C GLU A 269 8.16 -13.88 -10.49
N GLY A 270 9.42 -13.70 -10.13
CA GLY A 270 10.28 -14.67 -9.47
C GLY A 270 11.69 -14.12 -9.45
N ILE A 271 12.36 -14.22 -8.31
CA ILE A 271 13.75 -13.78 -8.14
C ILE A 271 14.42 -14.60 -7.05
N GLN A 272 15.62 -15.11 -7.32
CA GLN A 272 16.41 -15.84 -6.34
C GLN A 272 17.80 -15.23 -6.26
N GLY A 273 18.26 -14.93 -5.05
CA GLY A 273 19.51 -14.20 -4.83
C GLY A 273 19.33 -12.70 -5.05
N SER A 274 20.40 -12.01 -5.45
CA SER A 274 20.41 -10.57 -5.63
C SER A 274 20.81 -10.20 -7.06
N LEU A 275 20.13 -9.20 -7.61
CA LEU A 275 20.48 -8.59 -8.90
C LEU A 275 21.34 -7.32 -8.74
N THR A 276 21.58 -6.87 -7.51
CA THR A 276 22.36 -5.67 -7.23
C THR A 276 23.83 -6.01 -6.96
N PRO A 277 24.78 -5.22 -7.52
CA PRO A 277 26.17 -5.29 -7.09
C PRO A 277 26.26 -5.01 -5.58
N GLY A 278 26.77 -5.99 -4.81
CA GLY A 278 26.81 -5.92 -3.34
C GLY A 278 25.91 -6.93 -2.63
N GLY A 279 24.98 -7.58 -3.34
CA GLY A 279 24.23 -8.73 -2.84
C GLY A 279 23.01 -8.42 -1.96
N ASP A 280 22.62 -7.15 -1.83
CA ASP A 280 21.50 -6.69 -1.00
C ASP A 280 20.50 -5.81 -1.79
N PRO A 281 19.18 -6.07 -1.73
CA PRO A 281 18.54 -7.23 -1.10
C PRO A 281 18.77 -8.52 -1.86
N SER A 282 18.87 -9.62 -1.10
CA SER A 282 18.78 -10.98 -1.60
C SER A 282 17.36 -11.50 -1.37
N PHE A 283 16.79 -12.11 -2.40
CA PHE A 283 15.44 -12.65 -2.43
C PHE A 283 15.44 -14.19 -2.42
N ASP A 284 14.39 -14.77 -1.85
CA ASP A 284 14.10 -16.20 -1.84
C ASP A 284 12.67 -16.42 -2.37
N THR A 285 12.56 -17.12 -3.51
CA THR A 285 11.26 -17.46 -4.11
C THR A 285 10.82 -18.87 -3.72
N PHE A 286 9.56 -19.01 -3.31
CA PHE A 286 8.88 -20.27 -3.04
C PHE A 286 7.68 -20.41 -3.96
N VAL A 287 7.60 -21.53 -4.69
CA VAL A 287 6.37 -21.96 -5.38
C VAL A 287 5.65 -22.92 -4.46
N LEU A 288 4.44 -22.56 -4.07
CA LEU A 288 3.67 -23.25 -3.05
C LEU A 288 2.55 -24.01 -3.72
N LEU A 289 2.41 -25.28 -3.36
CA LEU A 289 1.56 -26.23 -4.07
C LEU A 289 0.56 -26.83 -3.10
N PHE A 290 -0.69 -26.94 -3.51
CA PHE A 290 -1.70 -27.66 -2.76
C PHE A 290 -2.44 -28.65 -3.66
N ASN A 291 -2.47 -29.91 -3.22
CA ASN A 291 -3.20 -30.99 -3.88
C ASN A 291 -4.54 -31.22 -3.15
N PRO A 292 -5.67 -30.69 -3.66
CA PRO A 292 -6.98 -30.95 -3.07
C PRO A 292 -7.53 -32.35 -3.42
N SER A 293 -6.88 -33.10 -4.31
CA SER A 293 -7.37 -34.39 -4.80
C SER A 293 -7.12 -35.54 -3.82
N THR A 294 -7.74 -36.69 -4.08
CA THR A 294 -7.67 -37.89 -3.24
C THR A 294 -6.48 -38.81 -3.55
N GLY A 295 -5.67 -38.49 -4.57
CA GLY A 295 -4.47 -39.23 -4.95
C GLY A 295 -3.24 -38.32 -4.99
N PRO A 296 -2.01 -38.87 -4.95
CA PRO A 296 -0.81 -38.08 -5.18
C PRO A 296 -0.81 -37.50 -6.60
N ILE A 297 -0.23 -36.31 -6.75
CA ILE A 297 -0.06 -35.64 -8.05
C ILE A 297 1.41 -35.32 -8.28
N ASP A 298 1.84 -35.36 -9.53
CA ASP A 298 3.15 -34.85 -9.95
C ASP A 298 2.98 -33.48 -10.60
N VAL A 299 3.57 -32.45 -9.99
CA VAL A 299 3.58 -31.08 -10.50
C VAL A 299 4.92 -30.80 -11.16
N THR A 300 4.92 -30.52 -12.46
CA THR A 300 6.09 -30.03 -13.18
C THR A 300 6.18 -28.52 -13.03
N VAL A 301 7.28 -28.01 -12.45
CA VAL A 301 7.55 -26.58 -12.27
C VAL A 301 8.72 -26.18 -13.15
N GLU A 302 8.49 -25.25 -14.07
CA GLU A 302 9.46 -24.74 -15.05
C GLU A 302 9.75 -23.26 -14.79
N PHE A 303 11.01 -22.86 -14.98
CA PHE A 303 11.48 -21.49 -14.74
C PHE A 303 12.06 -20.90 -16.03
N PHE A 304 11.61 -19.69 -16.39
CA PHE A 304 11.96 -19.01 -17.64
C PHE A 304 12.63 -17.66 -17.36
N GLY A 305 13.82 -17.47 -17.89
CA GLY A 305 14.54 -16.21 -17.90
C GLY A 305 14.19 -15.33 -19.11
N GLN A 306 15.00 -14.29 -19.30
CA GLN A 306 14.90 -13.42 -20.48
C GLN A 306 15.38 -14.14 -21.76
N ALA A 307 15.09 -13.56 -22.92
CA ALA A 307 15.53 -14.04 -24.24
C ALA A 307 15.20 -15.51 -24.59
N GLY A 308 14.07 -16.04 -24.14
CA GLY A 308 13.58 -17.40 -24.45
C GLY A 308 14.29 -18.52 -23.70
N VAL A 309 15.05 -18.19 -22.65
CA VAL A 309 15.86 -19.18 -21.94
C VAL A 309 15.05 -19.86 -20.85
N LYS A 310 14.84 -21.17 -20.97
CA LYS A 310 14.41 -22.00 -19.84
C LYS A 310 15.61 -22.25 -18.92
N LEU A 311 15.53 -21.77 -17.68
CA LEU A 311 16.62 -21.84 -16.70
C LEU A 311 16.65 -23.16 -15.95
N ALA A 312 15.48 -23.66 -15.54
CA ALA A 312 15.37 -24.88 -14.74
C ALA A 312 14.00 -25.56 -14.91
N GLN A 313 13.93 -26.83 -14.51
CA GLN A 313 12.70 -27.58 -14.32
C GLN A 313 12.87 -28.55 -13.15
N VAL A 314 11.81 -28.75 -12.38
CA VAL A 314 11.71 -29.80 -11.36
C VAL A 314 10.33 -30.44 -11.42
N VAL A 315 10.22 -31.70 -11.03
CA VAL A 315 8.94 -32.38 -10.79
C VAL A 315 8.80 -32.60 -9.30
N ARG A 316 7.68 -32.18 -8.72
CA ARG A 316 7.37 -32.34 -7.31
C ARG A 316 6.11 -33.19 -7.15
N THR A 317 6.26 -34.36 -6.51
CA THR A 317 5.11 -35.14 -6.04
C THR A 317 4.51 -34.47 -4.81
N VAL A 318 3.20 -34.28 -4.82
CA VAL A 318 2.41 -33.74 -3.71
C VAL A 318 1.35 -34.77 -3.33
N GLU A 319 1.42 -35.28 -2.10
CA GLU A 319 0.51 -36.32 -1.60
C GLU A 319 -0.96 -35.87 -1.60
N ALA A 320 -1.87 -36.84 -1.55
CA ALA A 320 -3.31 -36.59 -1.53
C ALA A 320 -3.72 -35.67 -0.37
N GLY A 321 -4.46 -34.61 -0.68
CA GLY A 321 -4.93 -33.65 0.33
C GLY A 321 -3.82 -32.84 1.01
N ALA A 322 -2.57 -32.93 0.57
CA ALA A 322 -1.42 -32.32 1.22
C ALA A 322 -0.94 -31.05 0.53
N ARG A 323 -0.17 -30.25 1.27
CA ARG A 323 0.63 -29.15 0.69
C ARG A 323 2.04 -29.61 0.33
N GLY A 324 2.67 -28.88 -0.57
CA GLY A 324 4.07 -29.01 -0.94
C GLY A 324 4.65 -27.68 -1.41
N GLY A 325 5.87 -27.72 -1.93
CA GLY A 325 6.47 -26.55 -2.55
C GLY A 325 7.81 -26.83 -3.21
N VAL A 326 8.28 -25.85 -3.96
CA VAL A 326 9.60 -25.79 -4.59
C VAL A 326 10.28 -24.51 -4.13
N TRP A 327 11.43 -24.65 -3.46
CA TRP A 327 12.26 -23.52 -3.08
C TRP A 327 13.28 -23.25 -4.19
N ALA A 328 13.19 -22.07 -4.83
CA ALA A 328 14.06 -21.73 -5.96
C ALA A 328 15.55 -21.76 -5.62
N LYS A 329 15.92 -21.55 -4.35
CA LYS A 329 17.31 -21.62 -3.86
C LYS A 329 17.94 -23.01 -4.00
N GLU A 330 17.13 -24.06 -4.00
CA GLU A 330 17.61 -25.44 -4.21
C GLU A 330 18.00 -25.72 -5.66
N LEU A 331 17.75 -24.77 -6.57
CA LEU A 331 18.06 -24.86 -7.99
C LEU A 331 19.21 -23.89 -8.33
N PRO A 332 20.47 -24.36 -8.43
CA PRO A 332 21.63 -23.48 -8.65
C PRO A 332 21.53 -22.60 -9.91
N ALA A 333 20.81 -23.06 -10.94
CA ALA A 333 20.59 -22.31 -12.17
C ALA A 333 19.76 -21.03 -11.98
N LEU A 334 19.06 -20.89 -10.85
CA LEU A 334 18.26 -19.71 -10.52
C LEU A 334 19.03 -18.69 -9.67
N ALA A 335 20.25 -19.00 -9.23
CA ALA A 335 21.03 -18.11 -8.38
C ALA A 335 21.32 -16.77 -9.08
N ASN A 336 20.91 -15.67 -8.42
CA ASN A 336 21.01 -14.30 -8.91
C ASN A 336 20.31 -14.09 -10.26
N GLN A 337 19.13 -14.69 -10.41
CA GLN A 337 18.30 -14.57 -11.61
C GLN A 337 16.88 -14.12 -11.25
N ALA A 338 16.30 -13.29 -12.12
CA ALA A 338 14.86 -13.11 -12.21
C ALA A 338 14.26 -14.09 -13.22
N PHE A 339 13.10 -14.62 -12.92
CA PHE A 339 12.44 -15.65 -13.72
C PHE A 339 10.92 -15.58 -13.61
N SER A 340 10.26 -16.18 -14.58
CA SER A 340 8.82 -16.46 -14.59
C SER A 340 8.62 -17.96 -14.44
N ILE A 341 7.43 -18.38 -14.00
CA ILE A 341 7.20 -19.74 -13.54
C ILE A 341 5.98 -20.31 -14.25
N ARG A 342 6.07 -21.55 -14.71
CA ARG A 342 4.93 -22.36 -15.15
C ARG A 342 4.89 -23.64 -14.34
N ALA A 343 3.80 -23.86 -13.61
CA ALA A 343 3.52 -25.10 -12.88
C ALA A 343 2.37 -25.85 -13.57
N THR A 344 2.57 -27.13 -13.91
CA THR A 344 1.56 -27.95 -14.58
C THR A 344 1.42 -29.33 -13.95
N ALA A 345 0.22 -29.89 -13.98
CA ALA A 345 -0.07 -31.25 -13.56
C ALA A 345 -1.19 -31.87 -14.42
N THR A 346 -1.40 -33.18 -14.28
CA THR A 346 -2.49 -33.91 -14.96
C THR A 346 -3.80 -33.94 -14.16
N VAL A 347 -3.76 -33.48 -12.91
CA VAL A 347 -4.90 -33.37 -11.99
C VAL A 347 -4.93 -31.93 -11.45
N PRO A 348 -6.11 -31.29 -11.34
CA PRO A 348 -6.20 -29.91 -10.85
C PRO A 348 -5.62 -29.74 -9.45
N PHE A 349 -4.81 -28.69 -9.28
CA PHE A 349 -4.13 -28.31 -8.05
C PHE A 349 -4.20 -26.81 -7.86
N VAL A 350 -3.68 -26.30 -6.75
CA VAL A 350 -3.61 -24.86 -6.46
C VAL A 350 -2.15 -24.47 -6.29
N ALA A 351 -1.78 -23.31 -6.84
CA ALA A 351 -0.44 -22.76 -6.67
C ALA A 351 -0.45 -21.28 -6.29
N GLU A 352 0.40 -20.93 -5.33
CA GLU A 352 0.78 -19.57 -4.99
C GLU A 352 2.29 -19.41 -5.15
N ARG A 353 2.75 -18.17 -5.27
CA ARG A 353 4.17 -17.82 -5.21
C ARG A 353 4.37 -16.86 -4.05
N ALA A 354 5.36 -17.15 -3.21
CA ALA A 354 5.85 -16.20 -2.22
C ALA A 354 7.30 -15.80 -2.54
N VAL A 355 7.62 -14.52 -2.34
CA VAL A 355 8.99 -14.00 -2.43
C VAL A 355 9.31 -13.30 -1.13
N TYR A 356 10.36 -13.73 -0.46
CA TYR A 356 10.83 -13.12 0.79
C TYR A 356 12.22 -12.52 0.60
N TRP A 357 12.55 -11.46 1.33
CA TRP A 357 13.89 -10.88 1.30
C TRP A 357 14.34 -10.38 2.66
N ARG A 358 15.61 -10.01 2.76
CA ARG A 358 16.24 -9.54 4.02
C ARG A 358 16.06 -10.56 5.16
N GLY A 359 16.22 -11.84 4.85
CA GLY A 359 16.10 -12.92 5.82
C GLY A 359 14.69 -13.08 6.39
N LEU A 360 13.68 -13.12 5.51
CA LEU A 360 12.25 -13.16 5.87
C LEU A 360 11.79 -11.93 6.66
N SER A 361 12.48 -10.79 6.56
CA SER A 361 12.01 -9.57 7.21
C SER A 361 10.79 -8.99 6.49
N GLU A 362 10.71 -9.20 5.17
CA GLU A 362 9.60 -8.78 4.33
C GLU A 362 9.29 -9.83 3.27
N GLY A 363 8.10 -9.75 2.67
CA GLY A 363 7.66 -10.70 1.66
C GLY A 363 6.46 -10.25 0.84
N THR A 364 6.26 -10.87 -0.31
CA THR A 364 5.05 -10.77 -1.14
C THR A 364 4.51 -12.16 -1.43
N ALA A 365 3.21 -12.27 -1.69
CA ALA A 365 2.60 -13.50 -2.16
C ALA A 365 1.49 -13.20 -3.17
N THR A 366 1.30 -14.07 -4.15
CA THR A 366 0.20 -14.00 -5.13
C THR A 366 -0.26 -15.40 -5.51
N ALA A 367 -1.54 -15.53 -5.85
CA ALA A 367 -2.00 -16.68 -6.63
C ALA A 367 -1.50 -16.57 -8.08
N GLY A 368 -1.25 -17.71 -8.72
CA GLY A 368 -0.86 -17.72 -10.13
C GLY A 368 -2.06 -17.48 -11.06
N ALA A 369 -1.81 -16.99 -12.27
CA ALA A 369 -2.83 -17.01 -13.32
C ALA A 369 -3.03 -18.44 -13.83
N THR A 370 -4.27 -18.86 -14.03
CA THR A 370 -4.58 -20.18 -14.60
C THR A 370 -4.48 -20.18 -16.12
N GLU A 371 -4.63 -19.01 -16.74
CA GLU A 371 -4.56 -18.79 -18.19
C GLU A 371 -3.89 -17.43 -18.49
N PRO A 372 -3.17 -17.30 -19.61
CA PRO A 372 -2.68 -16.00 -20.06
C PRO A 372 -3.80 -15.18 -20.72
N SER A 373 -3.68 -13.85 -20.69
CA SER A 373 -4.63 -12.91 -21.31
C SER A 373 -3.92 -11.92 -22.22
N ARG A 374 -4.65 -11.37 -23.19
CA ARG A 374 -4.19 -10.30 -24.09
C ARG A 374 -4.29 -8.93 -23.47
N GLN A 375 -5.12 -8.75 -22.44
CA GLN A 375 -5.28 -7.48 -21.75
C GLN A 375 -5.25 -7.65 -20.23
N TRP A 376 -4.56 -6.72 -19.55
CA TRP A 376 -4.38 -6.72 -18.10
C TRP A 376 -4.53 -5.31 -17.53
N GLY A 377 -5.04 -5.19 -16.31
CA GLY A 377 -5.19 -3.91 -15.62
C GLY A 377 -4.74 -3.95 -14.16
N PHE A 378 -4.26 -2.80 -13.70
CA PHE A 378 -3.78 -2.53 -12.34
C PHE A 378 -4.23 -1.12 -11.94
N ALA A 379 -4.74 -0.95 -10.74
CA ALA A 379 -5.10 0.34 -10.15
C ALA A 379 -3.95 0.96 -9.32
N GLU A 380 -3.02 0.13 -8.86
CA GLU A 380 -1.86 0.51 -8.07
C GLU A 380 -0.62 0.70 -8.93
N GLY A 381 0.19 1.68 -8.54
CA GLY A 381 1.37 2.11 -9.27
C GLY A 381 1.82 3.48 -8.79
N LEU A 382 3.08 3.56 -8.40
CA LEU A 382 3.69 4.81 -7.99
C LEU A 382 5.21 4.78 -8.20
N GLN A 383 5.75 5.93 -8.58
CA GLN A 383 7.18 6.08 -8.81
C GLN A 383 7.67 7.35 -8.11
N GLY A 384 8.79 7.25 -7.40
CA GLY A 384 9.44 8.40 -6.76
C GLY A 384 9.17 8.55 -5.27
N GLY A 385 9.62 9.66 -4.70
CA GLY A 385 9.56 9.91 -3.26
C GLY A 385 8.27 10.60 -2.88
N PHE A 386 7.45 9.96 -2.05
CA PHE A 386 6.33 10.62 -1.40
C PHE A 386 6.78 10.88 0.04
N LEU A 387 7.15 12.12 0.35
CA LEU A 387 7.84 12.51 1.60
C LEU A 387 6.94 12.44 2.84
N ARG A 388 5.70 12.00 2.70
CA ARG A 388 4.74 11.84 3.81
C ARG A 388 5.18 10.83 4.87
N TYR A 389 6.34 10.22 4.67
CA TYR A 389 6.76 8.99 5.30
C TYR A 389 8.26 9.09 5.65
N GLN A 390 8.67 10.05 6.46
CA GLN A 390 10.02 10.07 7.05
C GLN A 390 9.93 10.01 8.59
N ASP A 391 10.85 9.25 9.18
CA ASP A 391 11.33 9.52 10.53
C ASP A 391 12.49 10.51 10.37
N ASP A 392 12.57 11.55 11.19
CA ASP A 392 13.58 12.60 11.06
C ASP A 392 15.01 12.05 11.32
N ASP A 393 15.11 10.85 11.92
CA ASP A 393 16.36 10.12 12.17
C ASP A 393 16.73 9.09 11.07
N ASP A 394 15.90 8.88 10.03
CA ASP A 394 16.16 7.89 8.96
C ASP A 394 16.55 8.59 7.65
N ASP A 395 17.79 8.34 7.18
CA ASP A 395 18.29 8.71 5.84
C ASP A 395 17.46 8.08 4.67
N ASP A 396 16.45 7.28 5.01
CA ASP A 396 15.58 6.58 4.09
C ASP A 396 14.50 7.50 3.48
N LYS A 397 14.84 8.08 2.33
CA LYS A 397 13.84 8.63 1.41
C LYS A 397 13.02 7.45 0.90
N ARG A 398 11.84 7.17 1.50
CA ARG A 398 10.88 6.12 1.08
C ARG A 398 10.38 6.35 -0.35
N ARG A 399 11.27 6.04 -1.29
CA ARG A 399 11.09 6.16 -2.74
C ARG A 399 10.50 4.86 -3.24
N PHE A 400 9.32 4.96 -3.83
CA PHE A 400 8.63 3.82 -4.41
C PHE A 400 9.10 3.60 -5.84
N ASN A 401 9.26 2.34 -6.20
CA ASN A 401 9.57 1.90 -7.55
C ASN A 401 8.58 0.80 -7.93
N THR A 402 7.86 1.01 -9.03
CA THR A 402 6.94 0.02 -9.58
C THR A 402 7.61 -0.76 -10.71
N PHE A 403 7.35 -2.06 -10.74
CA PHE A 403 7.82 -2.97 -11.77
C PHE A 403 6.65 -3.80 -12.28
N PHE A 404 6.61 -4.05 -13.59
CA PHE A 404 5.66 -5.00 -14.17
C PHE A 404 6.43 -6.16 -14.81
N PRO A 405 6.67 -7.24 -14.07
CA PRO A 405 7.10 -8.51 -14.64
C PRO A 405 6.04 -9.03 -15.64
N ILE A 406 6.49 -9.40 -16.84
CA ILE A 406 5.65 -9.93 -17.90
C ILE A 406 6.21 -11.28 -18.33
N TYR A 407 5.35 -12.29 -18.39
CA TYR A 407 5.68 -13.61 -18.91
C TYR A 407 4.90 -13.89 -20.19
N ASN A 408 5.61 -14.27 -21.25
CA ASN A 408 5.02 -14.80 -22.46
C ASN A 408 5.16 -16.34 -22.46
N PRO A 409 4.11 -17.09 -22.10
CA PRO A 409 4.14 -18.55 -22.12
C PRO A 409 4.03 -19.13 -23.55
N GLY A 410 3.61 -18.31 -24.52
CA GLY A 410 3.48 -18.67 -25.92
C GLY A 410 4.84 -18.84 -26.60
N THR A 411 4.86 -19.39 -27.82
CA THR A 411 6.10 -19.61 -28.59
C THR A 411 6.44 -18.47 -29.54
N THR A 412 5.49 -17.56 -29.80
CA THR A 412 5.67 -16.37 -30.63
C THR A 412 6.00 -15.15 -29.78
N ALA A 413 6.72 -14.19 -30.33
CA ALA A 413 7.01 -12.94 -29.64
C ALA A 413 5.73 -12.09 -29.51
N ALA A 414 5.52 -11.52 -28.34
CA ALA A 414 4.42 -10.61 -28.03
C ALA A 414 4.87 -9.16 -28.14
N THR A 415 4.15 -8.32 -28.89
CA THR A 415 4.27 -6.87 -28.77
C THR A 415 3.30 -6.40 -27.71
N VAL A 416 3.83 -5.78 -26.65
CA VAL A 416 3.08 -5.36 -25.46
C VAL A 416 3.05 -3.85 -25.42
N THR A 417 1.85 -3.27 -25.45
CA THR A 417 1.62 -1.83 -25.29
C THR A 417 1.04 -1.57 -23.91
N VAL A 418 1.64 -0.61 -23.20
CA VAL A 418 1.28 -0.26 -21.83
C VAL A 418 0.87 1.20 -21.78
N HIS A 419 -0.29 1.45 -21.17
CA HIS A 419 -0.83 2.76 -20.88
C HIS A 419 -0.80 3.00 -19.37
N PHE A 420 -0.11 4.06 -18.95
CA PHE A 420 -0.11 4.54 -17.57
C PHE A 420 -1.02 5.75 -17.47
N TYR A 421 -2.10 5.65 -16.70
CA TYR A 421 -3.07 6.71 -16.47
C TYR A 421 -2.86 7.32 -15.08
N THR A 422 -2.59 8.62 -15.02
CA THR A 422 -2.25 9.27 -13.76
C THR A 422 -3.49 9.73 -12.98
N GLU A 423 -3.27 10.28 -11.79
CA GLU A 423 -4.32 10.89 -10.96
C GLU A 423 -4.86 12.23 -11.50
N HIS A 424 -4.21 12.82 -12.52
CA HIS A 424 -4.55 14.16 -13.01
C HIS A 424 -5.62 14.20 -14.12
N GLY A 425 -6.42 13.14 -14.27
CA GLY A 425 -7.51 13.07 -15.25
C GLY A 425 -7.01 13.02 -16.69
N ASP A 426 -7.42 12.00 -17.45
CA ASP A 426 -7.11 11.81 -18.88
C ASP A 426 -5.68 12.19 -19.31
N THR A 427 -4.70 11.87 -18.46
CA THR A 427 -3.29 12.18 -18.70
C THR A 427 -2.43 10.98 -18.38
N GLY A 428 -1.43 10.74 -19.20
CA GLY A 428 -0.64 9.52 -19.09
C GLY A 428 0.57 9.44 -20.01
N VAL A 429 1.19 8.27 -19.95
CA VAL A 429 2.29 7.89 -20.84
C VAL A 429 2.00 6.50 -21.41
N SER A 430 2.45 6.26 -22.63
CA SER A 430 2.34 4.93 -23.25
C SER A 430 3.69 4.48 -23.76
N LYS A 431 4.00 3.20 -23.56
CA LYS A 431 5.26 2.58 -23.97
C LYS A 431 4.95 1.24 -24.63
N THR A 432 5.83 0.80 -25.52
CA THR A 432 5.72 -0.50 -26.18
C THR A 432 7.02 -1.25 -26.00
N ILE A 433 6.92 -2.54 -25.67
CA ILE A 433 8.05 -3.47 -25.61
C ILE A 433 7.73 -4.74 -26.39
N THR A 434 8.75 -5.56 -26.65
CA THR A 434 8.59 -6.90 -27.20
C THR A 434 9.03 -7.92 -26.17
N VAL A 435 8.20 -8.95 -25.95
CA VAL A 435 8.51 -10.07 -25.05
C VAL A 435 8.64 -11.33 -25.90
N PRO A 436 9.84 -11.90 -26.06
CA PRO A 436 10.03 -13.15 -26.81
C PRO A 436 9.16 -14.29 -26.28
N GLY A 437 8.84 -15.25 -27.14
CA GLY A 437 8.13 -16.46 -26.72
C GLY A 437 8.92 -17.26 -25.68
N GLN A 438 8.21 -17.91 -24.77
CA GLN A 438 8.76 -18.71 -23.67
C GLN A 438 9.78 -17.93 -22.83
N SER A 439 9.49 -16.65 -22.60
CA SER A 439 10.40 -15.73 -21.94
C SER A 439 9.67 -14.70 -21.11
N ARG A 440 10.46 -13.94 -20.36
CA ARG A 440 9.98 -12.84 -19.54
C ARG A 440 10.68 -11.53 -19.90
N GLU A 441 10.01 -10.44 -19.59
CA GLU A 441 10.61 -9.11 -19.49
C GLU A 441 10.09 -8.39 -18.25
N THR A 442 10.72 -7.28 -17.88
CA THR A 442 10.21 -6.38 -16.83
C THR A 442 10.09 -4.98 -17.40
N ILE A 443 8.96 -4.32 -17.17
CA ILE A 443 8.87 -2.87 -17.33
C ILE A 443 9.32 -2.20 -16.03
N TRP A 444 10.32 -1.34 -16.14
CA TRP A 444 10.92 -0.59 -15.03
C TRP A 444 10.40 0.85 -15.08
N THR A 445 9.40 1.20 -14.26
CA THR A 445 8.77 2.54 -14.36
C THR A 445 9.72 3.69 -14.03
N LEU A 446 10.79 3.40 -13.29
CA LEU A 446 11.87 4.35 -12.98
C LEU A 446 12.65 4.82 -14.20
N LEU A 447 12.55 4.13 -15.33
CA LEU A 447 13.16 4.56 -16.61
C LEU A 447 12.27 5.54 -17.39
N TYR A 448 11.08 5.86 -16.87
CA TYR A 448 10.13 6.76 -17.50
C TYR A 448 10.04 8.05 -16.68
N ASP A 449 10.78 9.09 -17.09
CA ASP A 449 10.79 10.40 -16.42
C ASP A 449 9.38 11.00 -16.29
N GLU A 450 8.47 10.65 -17.21
CA GLU A 450 7.08 11.06 -17.17
C GLU A 450 6.28 10.45 -16.00
N LEU A 451 6.80 9.42 -15.32
CA LEU A 451 6.18 8.82 -14.15
C LEU A 451 6.82 9.27 -12.83
N ALA A 452 7.93 10.00 -12.86
CA ALA A 452 8.61 10.44 -11.65
C ALA A 452 7.68 11.23 -10.71
N ASN A 453 7.62 10.82 -9.44
CA ASN A 453 6.79 11.41 -8.38
C ASN A 453 5.30 11.47 -8.72
N ARG A 454 4.78 10.40 -9.34
CA ARG A 454 3.38 10.28 -9.75
C ARG A 454 2.81 8.92 -9.37
N ARG A 455 1.52 8.90 -9.10
CA ARG A 455 0.70 7.71 -8.95
C ARG A 455 -0.05 7.45 -10.26
N PHE A 456 -0.27 6.19 -10.59
CA PHE A 456 -0.87 5.79 -11.85
C PHE A 456 -1.54 4.43 -11.75
N ALA A 457 -2.58 4.25 -12.57
CA ALA A 457 -3.12 2.96 -12.94
C ALA A 457 -2.46 2.52 -14.24
N THR A 458 -2.37 1.21 -14.47
CA THR A 458 -1.67 0.64 -15.63
C THR A 458 -2.59 -0.31 -16.37
N PHE A 459 -2.71 -0.11 -17.68
CA PHE A 459 -3.50 -0.94 -18.59
C PHE A 459 -2.62 -1.43 -19.72
N ILE A 460 -2.63 -2.74 -19.95
CA ILE A 460 -1.68 -3.42 -20.84
C ILE A 460 -2.47 -4.18 -21.89
N SER A 461 -2.07 -4.05 -23.15
CA SER A 461 -2.55 -4.85 -24.27
C SER A 461 -1.38 -5.57 -24.94
N SER A 462 -1.65 -6.73 -25.52
CA SER A 462 -0.63 -7.58 -26.14
C SER A 462 -1.13 -8.27 -27.40
N THR A 463 -0.25 -8.43 -28.39
CA THR A 463 -0.54 -9.18 -29.62
C THR A 463 -0.63 -10.69 -29.40
N GLU A 464 -0.14 -11.20 -28.26
CA GLU A 464 -0.24 -12.60 -27.83
C GLU A 464 -0.67 -12.68 -26.36
N PRO A 465 -1.32 -13.78 -25.92
CA PRO A 465 -1.62 -13.98 -24.51
C PRO A 465 -0.34 -13.99 -23.65
N ILE A 466 -0.32 -13.14 -22.63
CA ILE A 466 0.77 -12.99 -21.65
C ILE A 466 0.22 -13.11 -20.24
N VAL A 467 1.10 -13.18 -19.25
CA VAL A 467 0.79 -13.04 -17.82
C VAL A 467 1.54 -11.83 -17.30
N VAL A 468 0.88 -11.01 -16.49
CA VAL A 468 1.50 -9.82 -15.89
C VAL A 468 1.24 -9.80 -14.40
N GLU A 469 2.30 -9.57 -13.64
CA GLU A 469 2.23 -9.22 -12.22
C GLU A 469 2.74 -7.79 -12.05
N ARG A 470 2.42 -7.17 -10.92
CA ARG A 470 2.98 -5.89 -10.50
C ARG A 470 3.72 -6.09 -9.20
N VAL A 471 4.85 -5.39 -9.06
CA VAL A 471 5.63 -5.32 -7.83
C VAL A 471 5.92 -3.86 -7.51
N VAL A 472 5.78 -3.48 -6.25
CA VAL A 472 6.19 -2.17 -5.76
C VAL A 472 7.17 -2.39 -4.64
N TYR A 473 8.36 -1.79 -4.74
CA TYR A 473 9.35 -1.77 -3.67
C TYR A 473 9.59 -0.35 -3.20
N TRP A 474 9.82 -0.17 -1.91
CA TRP A 474 10.20 1.13 -1.35
C TRP A 474 11.18 1.02 -0.19
N GLY A 475 11.73 2.18 0.16
CA GLY A 475 12.79 2.30 1.15
C GLY A 475 14.16 1.95 0.58
N LYS A 476 15.21 2.54 1.13
CA LYS A 476 16.60 2.32 0.74
C LYS A 476 16.97 0.84 0.88
N GLY A 477 17.36 0.21 -0.24
CA GLY A 477 17.64 -1.23 -0.29
C GLY A 477 16.39 -2.10 -0.38
N ASN A 478 15.26 -1.54 -0.86
CA ASN A 478 13.94 -2.16 -0.88
C ASN A 478 13.59 -2.70 0.51
N LYS A 479 13.50 -1.80 1.51
CA LYS A 479 13.19 -2.22 2.88
C LYS A 479 11.86 -2.96 2.95
N ALA A 480 10.89 -2.57 2.12
CA ALA A 480 9.55 -3.13 2.04
C ALA A 480 9.03 -3.17 0.59
N GLY A 481 7.94 -3.91 0.38
CA GLY A 481 7.39 -4.16 -0.94
C GLY A 481 6.07 -4.92 -0.91
N HIS A 482 5.30 -4.83 -1.98
CA HIS A 482 4.09 -5.64 -2.20
C HIS A 482 3.94 -6.00 -3.68
N ALA A 483 3.18 -7.05 -3.97
CA ALA A 483 2.91 -7.50 -5.33
C ALA A 483 1.44 -7.89 -5.48
N SER A 484 0.94 -7.90 -6.72
CA SER A 484 -0.39 -8.40 -7.08
C SER A 484 -0.33 -9.04 -8.47
N LEU A 485 -1.15 -10.08 -8.68
CA LEU A 485 -1.51 -10.51 -10.02
C LEU A 485 -2.34 -9.41 -10.70
N GLY A 486 -2.15 -9.23 -12.01
CA GLY A 486 -2.99 -8.31 -12.76
C GLY A 486 -4.42 -8.81 -12.92
N ILE A 487 -5.35 -7.91 -13.18
CA ILE A 487 -6.73 -8.26 -13.51
C ILE A 487 -6.80 -8.53 -15.02
N PRO A 488 -7.18 -9.74 -15.48
CA PRO A 488 -7.47 -9.98 -16.89
C PRO A 488 -8.65 -9.12 -17.36
N LEU A 489 -8.48 -8.42 -18.48
CA LEU A 489 -9.52 -7.57 -19.08
C LEU A 489 -10.07 -8.23 -20.34
N PRO A 490 -11.36 -8.03 -20.66
CA PRO A 490 -11.94 -8.58 -21.88
C PRO A 490 -11.37 -7.89 -23.12
N ASP A 491 -11.14 -8.66 -24.20
CA ASP A 491 -10.63 -8.13 -25.47
C ASP A 491 -11.52 -7.03 -26.09
N SER A 492 -12.82 -7.01 -25.73
CA SER A 492 -13.76 -5.96 -26.15
C SER A 492 -13.51 -4.60 -25.50
N LEU A 493 -12.77 -4.54 -24.39
CA LEU A 493 -12.40 -3.28 -23.77
C LEU A 493 -11.33 -2.59 -24.63
N THR A 494 -11.65 -1.39 -25.11
CA THR A 494 -10.71 -0.61 -25.92
C THR A 494 -9.81 0.23 -25.01
N LEU A 495 -8.54 -0.13 -24.94
CA LEU A 495 -7.51 0.64 -24.25
C LEU A 495 -6.90 1.67 -25.20
N THR A 496 -6.80 2.93 -24.76
CA THR A 496 -6.33 4.03 -25.60
C THR A 496 -5.35 4.91 -24.83
N ALA A 497 -4.35 5.47 -25.51
CA ALA A 497 -3.50 6.48 -24.89
C ALA A 497 -4.33 7.66 -24.34
N ALA A 498 -3.98 8.11 -23.14
CA ALA A 498 -4.47 9.36 -22.58
C ALA A 498 -3.70 10.56 -23.17
N THR A 499 -4.07 11.79 -22.81
CA THR A 499 -3.30 12.98 -23.20
C THR A 499 -1.87 12.85 -22.70
N LYS A 500 -0.89 13.00 -23.60
CA LYS A 500 0.52 12.79 -23.25
C LYS A 500 0.93 13.78 -22.15
N LEU A 501 1.43 13.23 -21.07
CA LEU A 501 1.89 14.00 -19.92
C LEU A 501 3.33 14.51 -20.18
N PRO A 502 3.65 15.79 -19.91
CA PRO A 502 5.04 16.24 -19.90
C PRO A 502 5.79 15.59 -18.73
N PRO A 503 7.14 15.62 -18.74
CA PRO A 503 7.95 15.23 -17.58
C PRO A 503 7.41 15.86 -16.28
N ALA A 504 7.57 15.18 -15.16
CA ALA A 504 7.13 15.74 -13.89
C ALA A 504 7.81 17.11 -13.65
N PRO A 505 7.07 18.14 -13.22
CA PRO A 505 7.66 19.46 -12.99
C PRO A 505 8.76 19.35 -11.94
N GLN A 506 9.94 19.87 -12.27
CA GLN A 506 11.02 20.05 -11.30
C GLN A 506 10.52 21.00 -10.21
N VAL A 507 10.88 20.72 -8.96
CA VAL A 507 10.57 21.62 -7.85
C VAL A 507 11.44 22.86 -8.03
N THR A 508 10.80 24.01 -8.27
CA THR A 508 11.48 25.31 -8.32
C THR A 508 10.70 26.29 -7.48
N VAL A 509 11.42 27.20 -6.83
CA VAL A 509 10.82 28.35 -6.16
C VAL A 509 11.22 29.59 -6.94
N ARG A 510 10.23 30.36 -7.34
CA ARG A 510 10.35 31.59 -8.11
C ARG A 510 10.35 32.81 -7.19
N GLU A 511 9.53 32.78 -6.14
CA GLU A 511 9.27 33.94 -5.30
C GLU A 511 8.95 33.51 -3.86
N VAL A 512 9.33 34.36 -2.90
CA VAL A 512 9.10 34.21 -1.46
C VAL A 512 8.75 35.60 -0.94
N GLU A 513 7.49 35.81 -0.53
CA GLU A 513 7.02 37.13 -0.09
C GLU A 513 6.08 37.03 1.13
N PRO A 514 6.28 37.86 2.17
CA PRO A 514 7.41 38.75 2.37
C PRO A 514 8.71 37.97 2.63
N SER A 515 9.84 38.48 2.14
CA SER A 515 11.17 37.93 2.41
C SER A 515 11.75 38.31 3.80
N LYS A 516 10.95 38.95 4.65
CA LYS A 516 11.30 39.43 6.00
C LYS A 516 10.15 39.18 6.99
N GLY A 517 10.47 38.93 8.25
CA GLY A 517 9.47 38.76 9.30
C GLY A 517 10.04 38.90 10.72
N ALA A 518 9.16 38.99 11.71
CA ALA A 518 9.58 39.26 13.09
C ALA A 518 10.31 38.04 13.72
N THR A 519 11.32 38.29 14.55
CA THR A 519 12.02 37.23 15.33
C THR A 519 11.09 36.39 16.21
N THR A 520 9.90 36.90 16.53
CA THR A 520 8.85 36.18 17.26
C THR A 520 8.11 35.13 16.44
N GLY A 521 8.37 35.03 15.12
CA GLY A 521 7.59 34.21 14.19
C GLY A 521 6.20 34.77 13.94
N GLY A 522 5.36 33.99 13.24
CA GLY A 522 3.97 34.33 12.93
C GLY A 522 3.75 35.04 11.60
N THR A 523 4.83 35.43 10.89
CA THR A 523 4.74 35.98 9.54
C THR A 523 4.25 34.90 8.57
N GLU A 524 3.13 35.13 7.91
CA GLU A 524 2.68 34.30 6.77
C GLU A 524 3.51 34.67 5.54
N VAL A 525 4.11 33.66 4.92
CA VAL A 525 5.00 33.76 3.77
C VAL A 525 4.39 32.98 2.62
N GLU A 526 4.11 33.67 1.52
CA GLU A 526 3.69 33.07 0.26
C GLU A 526 4.93 32.65 -0.54
N ILE A 527 4.90 31.42 -1.06
CA ILE A 527 5.98 30.84 -1.85
C ILE A 527 5.40 30.39 -3.18
N GLU A 528 5.85 31.04 -4.25
CA GLU A 528 5.44 30.70 -5.61
C GLU A 528 6.51 29.91 -6.37
N GLY A 529 6.09 29.05 -7.30
CA GLY A 529 7.02 28.24 -8.06
C GLY A 529 6.37 27.20 -8.98
N THR A 530 7.07 26.07 -9.14
CA THR A 530 6.57 24.90 -9.87
C THR A 530 6.86 23.63 -9.11
N GLY A 531 5.99 22.63 -9.21
CA GLY A 531 6.21 21.35 -8.55
C GLY A 531 6.14 21.44 -7.02
N LEU A 532 5.52 22.49 -6.47
CA LEU A 532 5.40 22.71 -5.02
C LEU A 532 4.55 21.61 -4.34
N GLY A 533 3.81 20.84 -5.15
CA GLY A 533 3.05 19.68 -4.74
C GLY A 533 1.67 20.03 -4.21
N ASN A 534 1.17 19.17 -3.34
CA ASN A 534 0.02 19.42 -2.47
C ASN A 534 0.38 18.83 -1.10
N THR A 535 -0.44 19.05 -0.08
CA THR A 535 -0.26 18.41 1.25
C THR A 535 -0.16 16.87 1.14
N GLU A 536 -0.68 16.36 0.03
CA GLU A 536 -0.61 14.98 -0.39
C GLU A 536 0.77 14.52 -0.96
N LEU A 537 1.82 15.32 -0.95
CA LEU A 537 3.16 14.89 -1.39
C LEU A 537 4.23 15.00 -0.29
N GLY A 538 3.78 15.26 0.95
CA GLY A 538 4.67 15.49 2.08
C GLY A 538 5.40 16.81 1.97
N THR A 539 4.73 17.84 1.42
CA THR A 539 5.29 19.19 1.33
C THR A 539 5.60 19.71 2.73
N GLN A 540 6.83 20.17 2.95
CA GLN A 540 7.29 20.84 4.17
C GLN A 540 8.07 22.09 3.80
N VAL A 541 7.96 23.12 4.64
CA VAL A 541 8.75 24.36 4.55
C VAL A 541 9.45 24.57 5.87
N LEU A 542 10.77 24.74 5.85
CA LEU A 542 11.59 25.01 7.02
C LEU A 542 12.28 26.37 6.86
N PHE A 543 12.34 27.14 7.93
CA PHE A 543 13.05 28.41 8.02
C PHE A 543 14.26 28.23 8.94
N GLY A 544 15.48 28.32 8.40
CA GLY A 544 16.70 28.09 9.17
C GLY A 544 16.80 26.69 9.78
N GLY A 545 16.12 25.71 9.18
CA GLY A 545 16.02 24.34 9.70
C GLY A 545 14.88 24.12 10.71
N VAL A 546 14.09 25.15 11.05
CA VAL A 546 12.91 25.00 11.92
C VAL A 546 11.64 24.89 11.05
N PRO A 547 10.80 23.85 11.22
CA PRO A 547 9.55 23.71 10.46
C PRO A 547 8.59 24.89 10.63
N ALA A 548 7.88 25.25 9.55
CA ALA A 548 6.81 26.25 9.58
C ALA A 548 5.72 25.90 10.60
N LEU A 549 5.18 26.91 11.28
CA LEU A 549 4.10 26.76 12.28
C LEU A 549 2.80 26.26 11.65
N ARG A 550 2.61 26.57 10.36
CA ARG A 550 1.48 26.12 9.54
C ARG A 550 1.93 26.11 8.08
N LEU A 551 1.34 25.21 7.30
CA LEU A 551 1.53 25.13 5.86
C LEU A 551 0.19 24.87 5.18
N GLU A 552 -0.11 25.67 4.17
CA GLU A 552 -1.25 25.48 3.26
C GLU A 552 -0.72 25.43 1.84
N VAL A 553 -0.97 24.33 1.13
CA VAL A 553 -0.62 24.24 -0.28
C VAL A 553 -1.88 24.47 -1.08
N GLU A 554 -1.97 25.63 -1.74
CA GLU A 554 -3.14 26.01 -2.52
C GLU A 554 -3.21 25.20 -3.81
N HIS A 555 -2.08 25.13 -4.52
CA HIS A 555 -1.90 24.29 -5.69
C HIS A 555 -0.40 24.09 -6.01
N ASP A 556 -0.08 23.33 -7.08
CA ASP A 556 1.30 22.96 -7.43
C ASP A 556 2.23 24.15 -7.78
N ARG A 557 1.71 25.38 -7.79
CA ARG A 557 2.42 26.62 -8.09
C ARG A 557 2.49 27.63 -6.93
N GLU A 558 1.79 27.38 -5.82
CA GLU A 558 1.68 28.34 -4.71
C GLU A 558 1.38 27.62 -3.39
N LEU A 559 2.07 28.02 -2.33
CA LEU A 559 1.81 27.62 -0.95
C LEU A 559 2.02 28.79 0.01
N LYS A 560 1.40 28.70 1.19
CA LYS A 560 1.51 29.65 2.29
C LYS A 560 2.08 28.95 3.52
N ALA A 561 3.13 29.52 4.11
CA ALA A 561 3.81 28.97 5.27
C ALA A 561 3.94 30.04 6.37
N ILE A 562 3.63 29.68 7.62
CA ILE A 562 3.81 30.60 8.76
C ILE A 562 5.20 30.39 9.37
N ALA A 563 6.04 31.42 9.33
CA ALA A 563 7.41 31.37 9.83
C ALA A 563 7.45 31.13 11.37
N PRO A 564 8.30 30.22 11.87
CA PRO A 564 8.48 29.98 13.30
C PRO A 564 9.32 31.08 13.99
N PRO A 565 9.38 31.13 15.34
CA PRO A 565 10.33 31.99 16.04
C PRO A 565 11.78 31.62 15.69
N HIS A 566 12.62 32.61 15.46
CA HIS A 566 14.04 32.41 15.13
C HIS A 566 14.89 33.62 15.53
N ALA A 567 16.20 33.41 15.69
CA ALA A 567 17.17 34.46 15.97
C ALA A 567 17.27 35.46 14.80
N LEU A 568 17.62 36.71 15.12
CA LEU A 568 17.79 37.80 14.16
C LEU A 568 18.83 37.44 13.09
N GLY A 569 18.51 37.73 11.83
CA GLY A 569 19.42 37.49 10.69
C GLY A 569 18.77 36.74 9.53
N ARG A 570 19.57 36.51 8.48
CA ARG A 570 19.15 35.76 7.29
C ARG A 570 19.18 34.27 7.57
N VAL A 571 18.17 33.57 7.08
CA VAL A 571 18.06 32.12 7.12
C VAL A 571 17.71 31.56 5.75
N ASP A 572 18.07 30.30 5.54
CA ASP A 572 17.64 29.56 4.36
C ASP A 572 16.16 29.16 4.51
N ILE A 573 15.43 29.15 3.39
CA ILE A 573 14.17 28.41 3.30
C ILE A 573 14.45 27.07 2.64
N THR A 574 14.05 25.98 3.28
CA THR A 574 14.14 24.64 2.72
C THR A 574 12.73 24.13 2.41
N LEU A 575 12.45 23.91 1.12
CA LEU A 575 11.24 23.27 0.63
C LEU A 575 11.51 21.79 0.38
N ILE A 576 10.70 20.93 0.98
CA ILE A 576 10.79 19.48 0.80
C ILE A 576 9.45 19.03 0.22
N THR A 577 9.40 18.59 -1.04
CA THR A 577 8.17 18.12 -1.70
C THR A 577 8.51 17.09 -2.77
N ARG A 578 7.61 16.12 -3.03
CA ARG A 578 7.82 15.08 -4.07
C ARG A 578 9.17 14.36 -3.97
N GLY A 579 9.66 14.06 -2.77
CA GLY A 579 10.95 13.38 -2.58
C GLY A 579 12.19 14.23 -2.90
N THR A 580 11.96 15.52 -3.19
CA THR A 580 12.96 16.51 -3.62
C THR A 580 13.12 17.55 -2.53
N THR A 581 14.36 17.95 -2.28
CA THR A 581 14.71 19.03 -1.36
C THR A 581 15.26 20.19 -2.16
N VAL A 582 14.68 21.37 -2.02
CA VAL A 582 15.13 22.63 -2.60
C VAL A 582 15.50 23.55 -1.46
N VAL A 583 16.76 23.98 -1.41
CA VAL A 583 17.26 24.95 -0.44
C VAL A 583 17.37 26.30 -1.14
N LEU A 584 16.83 27.34 -0.51
CA LEU A 584 16.89 28.73 -0.94
C LEU A 584 17.77 29.51 0.04
N PRO A 585 19.08 29.67 -0.26
CA PRO A 585 20.01 30.25 0.69
C PRO A 585 19.66 31.71 1.03
N GLY A 586 19.53 32.02 2.33
CA GLY A 586 19.28 33.39 2.82
C GLY A 586 17.98 34.04 2.31
N ALA A 587 16.98 33.23 1.95
CA ALA A 587 15.72 33.66 1.34
C ALA A 587 14.77 34.38 2.31
N PHE A 588 14.96 34.24 3.63
CA PHE A 588 14.14 34.94 4.63
C PHE A 588 15.01 35.65 5.66
N THR A 589 14.59 36.84 6.10
CA THR A 589 15.31 37.63 7.11
C THR A 589 14.45 37.86 8.35
N TYR A 590 14.90 37.35 9.49
CA TYR A 590 14.30 37.68 10.79
C TYR A 590 14.77 39.05 11.26
N VAL A 591 13.82 39.96 11.47
CA VAL A 591 14.03 41.35 11.94
C VAL A 591 13.39 41.57 13.31
N ALA A 592 13.84 42.60 14.02
CA ALA A 592 13.25 42.96 15.31
C ALA A 592 11.75 43.32 15.16
N PRO A 593 10.90 43.03 16.16
CA PRO A 593 9.49 43.38 16.14
C PRO A 593 9.30 44.89 15.88
N GLY A 594 8.45 45.25 14.91
CA GLY A 594 8.17 46.64 14.52
C GLY A 594 9.06 47.22 13.41
N ALA A 595 9.96 46.42 12.81
CA ALA A 595 10.78 46.83 11.67
C ALA A 595 10.29 46.29 10.30
N SER A 596 9.20 45.54 10.27
CA SER A 596 8.54 45.07 9.03
C SER A 596 7.65 46.18 8.45
N GLY A 597 8.26 47.30 8.05
CA GLY A 597 7.55 48.31 7.28
C GLY A 597 7.38 47.83 5.84
N ASP A 598 6.13 47.67 5.42
CA ASP A 598 5.69 48.04 4.07
C ASP A 598 4.50 48.99 4.29
N ASP A 599 4.69 50.23 3.86
CA ASP A 599 3.69 51.28 3.84
C ASP A 599 2.68 50.95 2.72
N ASP A 600 1.45 50.56 3.09
CA ASP A 600 0.22 50.94 2.39
C ASP A 600 -1.00 50.50 3.25
N ASP A 601 -2.04 51.32 3.21
CA ASP A 601 -3.01 51.57 4.28
C ASP A 601 -4.00 50.44 4.63
N ASP A 602 -4.39 50.46 5.91
CA ASP A 602 -5.70 50.09 6.49
C ASP A 602 -6.28 48.68 6.20
N GLU A 603 -5.92 47.72 7.05
CA GLU A 603 -6.91 47.04 7.88
C GLU A 603 -6.24 46.56 9.17
N GLU A 604 -6.77 47.02 10.31
CA GLU A 604 -6.36 46.68 11.66
C GLU A 604 -6.52 45.18 11.91
N ALA A 605 -5.54 44.38 11.50
CA ALA A 605 -5.38 43.01 11.94
C ALA A 605 -4.97 43.06 13.41
N GLY A 606 -5.98 43.05 14.28
CA GLY A 606 -5.87 43.15 15.73
C GLY A 606 -4.70 42.32 16.25
N SER A 607 -3.70 43.02 16.79
CA SER A 607 -2.73 42.41 17.70
C SER A 607 -3.52 41.66 18.78
N PRO A 608 -3.40 40.33 18.92
CA PRO A 608 -4.00 39.67 20.06
C PRO A 608 -3.32 40.21 21.30
N ALA A 609 -4.11 40.78 22.19
CA ALA A 609 -3.67 41.37 23.43
C ALA A 609 -2.68 40.45 24.15
N ALA A 610 -1.49 40.98 24.43
CA ALA A 610 -0.65 40.49 25.51
C ALA A 610 -1.48 40.61 26.81
N GLY A 611 -2.01 39.50 27.30
CA GLY A 611 -2.87 39.55 28.49
C GLY A 611 -3.27 38.23 29.14
N THR A 612 -2.76 37.09 28.67
CA THR A 612 -3.12 35.80 29.25
C THR A 612 -2.09 35.37 30.28
N LYS A 613 -2.52 35.15 31.54
CA LYS A 613 -1.64 34.61 32.58
C LYS A 613 -1.17 33.22 32.16
N VAL A 614 0.15 33.02 32.12
CA VAL A 614 0.78 31.73 31.84
C VAL A 614 1.50 31.26 33.09
N GLU A 615 1.12 30.08 33.58
CA GLU A 615 1.77 29.42 34.70
C GLU A 615 2.69 28.32 34.16
N ILE A 616 3.98 28.41 34.48
CA ILE A 616 5.02 27.51 34.00
C ILE A 616 5.64 26.80 35.19
N GLU A 617 5.44 25.50 35.29
CA GLU A 617 5.95 24.68 36.40
C GLU A 617 6.67 23.41 35.92
N PRO A 618 7.94 23.19 36.32
CA PRO A 618 8.81 24.15 37.00
C PRO A 618 9.21 25.31 36.07
N ARG A 619 9.52 26.48 36.64
CA ARG A 619 9.97 27.66 35.88
C ARG A 619 11.47 27.67 35.56
N TRP A 620 12.18 26.57 35.82
CA TRP A 620 13.63 26.44 35.63
C TRP A 620 14.06 24.98 35.37
N GLY A 621 15.24 24.80 34.76
CA GLY A 621 15.82 23.49 34.45
C GLY A 621 17.28 23.58 34.00
N PRO A 622 17.99 22.45 33.88
CA PRO A 622 19.40 22.46 33.46
C PRO A 622 19.53 22.88 31.99
N ALA A 623 20.61 23.57 31.65
CA ALA A 623 20.96 23.97 30.27
C ALA A 623 20.98 22.81 29.26
N ALA A 624 21.19 21.56 29.72
CA ALA A 624 21.10 20.36 28.90
C ALA A 624 19.67 20.00 28.43
N GLY A 625 18.64 20.67 28.97
CA GLY A 625 17.23 20.36 28.69
C GLY A 625 16.74 19.11 29.41
N GLY A 626 15.61 18.57 28.96
CA GLY A 626 15.01 17.34 29.49
C GLY A 626 14.03 17.53 30.64
N THR A 627 13.89 18.75 31.17
CA THR A 627 12.89 19.06 32.20
C THR A 627 11.49 18.88 31.64
N ILE A 628 10.65 18.12 32.34
CA ILE A 628 9.21 18.08 32.05
C ILE A 628 8.57 19.33 32.63
N VAL A 629 7.98 20.16 31.78
CA VAL A 629 7.38 21.44 32.12
C VAL A 629 5.89 21.40 31.78
N ASN A 630 5.06 21.76 32.75
CA ASN A 630 3.64 22.02 32.54
C ASN A 630 3.47 23.52 32.29
N VAL A 631 2.76 23.86 31.20
CA VAL A 631 2.43 25.23 30.84
C VAL A 631 0.92 25.35 30.83
N GLU A 632 0.37 26.08 31.79
CA GLU A 632 -1.05 26.35 31.90
C GLU A 632 -1.34 27.77 31.39
N VAL A 633 -2.34 27.91 30.52
CA VAL A 633 -2.74 29.19 29.91
C VAL A 633 -4.16 29.50 30.35
N GLU A 634 -4.33 30.61 31.07
CA GLU A 634 -5.65 31.04 31.54
C GLU A 634 -6.61 31.31 30.37
N ASN A 635 -7.81 30.74 30.37
CA ASN A 635 -8.71 30.87 29.23
C ASN A 635 -9.45 32.21 29.24
N VAL A 636 -8.83 33.25 28.69
CA VAL A 636 -9.43 34.57 28.50
C VAL A 636 -9.93 34.68 27.06
N LEU A 637 -11.22 35.01 26.86
CA LEU A 637 -11.82 35.33 25.55
C LEU A 637 -11.79 34.20 24.48
N GLY A 638 -11.78 32.93 24.88
CA GLY A 638 -11.88 31.81 23.94
C GLY A 638 -10.55 31.41 23.30
N THR A 639 -9.42 31.80 23.88
CA THR A 639 -8.11 31.20 23.59
C THR A 639 -8.15 29.71 23.97
N VAL A 640 -7.93 28.82 23.00
CA VAL A 640 -7.95 27.37 23.23
C VAL A 640 -6.57 26.82 22.95
N ILE A 641 -5.92 26.21 23.95
CA ILE A 641 -4.88 25.21 23.68
C ILE A 641 -5.60 23.97 23.18
N GLU A 642 -5.24 23.52 21.97
CA GLU A 642 -5.78 22.31 21.35
C GLU A 642 -4.65 21.41 20.86
N PRO A 643 -4.92 20.13 20.57
CA PRO A 643 -3.90 19.25 20.01
C PRO A 643 -3.34 19.80 18.69
N GLY A 644 -2.01 19.85 18.59
CA GLY A 644 -1.29 20.58 17.55
C GLY A 644 -0.68 21.90 18.01
N SER A 645 -1.01 22.38 19.21
CA SER A 645 -0.31 23.52 19.83
C SER A 645 1.16 23.20 20.08
N GLN A 646 2.03 24.19 19.88
CA GLN A 646 3.48 24.10 20.03
C GLN A 646 3.97 25.01 21.16
N VAL A 647 5.07 24.63 21.81
CA VAL A 647 5.75 25.47 22.81
C VAL A 647 7.20 25.66 22.40
N PHE A 648 7.67 26.89 22.44
CA PHE A 648 9.05 27.26 22.16
C PHE A 648 9.71 27.81 23.42
N PHE A 649 10.96 27.41 23.67
CA PHE A 649 11.85 28.02 24.66
C PHE A 649 12.85 28.86 23.87
N GLY A 650 12.56 30.14 23.74
CA GLY A 650 13.25 31.05 22.82
C GLY A 650 12.95 30.63 21.39
N THR A 651 13.99 30.24 20.66
CA THR A 651 13.87 29.76 19.27
C THR A 651 13.77 28.23 19.18
N ALA A 652 13.97 27.51 20.29
CA ALA A 652 13.98 26.04 20.30
C ALA A 652 12.59 25.48 20.57
N ALA A 653 12.08 24.61 19.68
CA ALA A 653 10.82 23.91 19.88
C ALA A 653 10.94 22.86 20.99
N ALA A 654 9.95 22.81 21.89
CA ALA A 654 9.85 21.79 22.94
C ALA A 654 9.13 20.54 22.43
N ARG A 655 9.51 19.37 22.95
CA ARG A 655 8.78 18.12 22.65
C ARG A 655 7.48 18.09 23.46
N VAL A 656 6.34 18.15 22.79
CA VAL A 656 5.03 18.02 23.44
C VAL A 656 4.81 16.59 23.93
N VAL A 657 4.53 16.44 25.22
CA VAL A 657 4.22 15.16 25.88
C VAL A 657 2.71 14.91 25.89
N LYS A 658 1.94 15.95 26.22
CA LYS A 658 0.48 15.86 26.34
C LYS A 658 -0.15 17.24 26.19
N VAL A 659 -1.35 17.30 25.60
CA VAL A 659 -2.19 18.50 25.57
C VAL A 659 -3.52 18.16 26.22
N GLU A 660 -3.93 18.96 27.20
CA GLU A 660 -5.24 18.94 27.83
C GLU A 660 -5.86 20.34 27.74
N ARG A 661 -7.15 20.48 28.11
CA ARG A 661 -7.82 21.77 28.01
C ARG A 661 -7.13 22.80 28.92
N ASN A 662 -6.49 23.80 28.31
CA ASN A 662 -5.73 24.89 28.94
C ASN A 662 -4.36 24.51 29.52
N GLU A 663 -3.90 23.25 29.39
CA GLU A 663 -2.58 22.81 29.87
C GLU A 663 -1.82 22.08 28.76
N ILE A 664 -0.56 22.45 28.54
CA ILE A 664 0.36 21.73 27.66
C ILE A 664 1.60 21.28 28.43
N ARG A 665 1.81 19.96 28.44
CA ARG A 665 2.96 19.31 29.07
C ARG A 665 4.03 19.07 28.03
N VAL A 666 5.23 19.58 28.26
CA VAL A 666 6.34 19.54 27.30
C VAL A 666 7.64 19.09 27.96
N VAL A 667 8.61 18.69 27.14
CA VAL A 667 10.00 18.51 27.55
C VAL A 667 10.79 19.72 27.07
N ALA A 668 11.35 20.48 28.00
CA ALA A 668 12.20 21.64 27.71
C ALA A 668 13.42 21.19 26.89
N PRO A 669 13.74 21.86 25.78
CA PRO A 669 14.92 21.56 24.97
C PRO A 669 16.22 21.97 25.70
N ALA A 670 17.38 21.64 25.15
CA ALA A 670 18.64 22.20 25.62
C ALA A 670 18.69 23.71 25.28
N GLY A 671 19.28 24.52 26.17
CA GLY A 671 19.34 25.97 26.03
C GLY A 671 20.53 26.57 26.77
N ALA A 672 20.93 27.79 26.38
CA ALA A 672 21.98 28.51 27.08
C ALA A 672 21.51 28.94 28.49
N ALA A 673 22.43 28.94 29.47
CA ALA A 673 22.12 29.38 30.83
C ALA A 673 21.58 30.82 30.84
N GLY A 674 20.52 31.06 31.61
CA GLY A 674 19.81 32.33 31.71
C GLY A 674 18.31 32.20 31.44
N LYS A 675 17.63 33.34 31.52
CA LYS A 675 16.18 33.43 31.25
C LYS A 675 15.91 33.37 29.76
N VAL A 676 14.90 32.57 29.40
CA VAL A 676 14.38 32.43 28.04
C VAL A 676 12.88 32.69 28.04
N GLU A 677 12.38 33.33 26.99
CA GLU A 677 10.94 33.44 26.76
C GLU A 677 10.36 32.07 26.40
N VAL A 678 9.19 31.75 26.97
CA VAL A 678 8.42 30.58 26.59
C VAL A 678 7.20 31.05 25.80
N THR A 679 7.05 30.57 24.57
CA THR A 679 5.97 30.99 23.67
C THR A 679 5.07 29.82 23.36
N VAL A 680 3.77 29.97 23.59
CA VAL A 680 2.74 28.98 23.22
C VAL A 680 2.09 29.43 21.93
N VAL A 681 2.08 28.54 20.94
CA VAL A 681 1.51 28.78 19.61
C VAL A 681 0.36 27.82 19.37
N THR A 682 -0.80 28.34 18.98
CA THR A 682 -1.96 27.55 18.57
C THR A 682 -2.49 28.06 17.25
N ARG A 683 -2.77 27.16 16.29
CA ARG A 683 -3.20 27.48 14.91
C ARG A 683 -2.27 28.45 14.17
N GLY A 684 -0.98 28.45 14.50
CA GLY A 684 0.02 29.35 13.92
C GLY A 684 0.08 30.74 14.56
N GLN A 685 -0.74 31.02 15.58
CA GLN A 685 -0.70 32.28 16.31
C GLN A 685 -0.11 32.10 17.71
N VAL A 686 0.67 33.08 18.14
CA VAL A 686 1.17 33.14 19.53
C VAL A 686 0.00 33.48 20.44
N VAL A 687 -0.37 32.53 21.29
CA VAL A 687 -1.52 32.66 22.21
C VAL A 687 -1.10 32.95 23.65
N ALA A 688 0.15 32.67 24.01
CA ALA A 688 0.65 32.87 25.37
C ALA A 688 2.17 33.07 25.40
N ARG A 689 2.64 33.82 26.41
CA ARG A 689 4.07 34.07 26.67
C ARG A 689 4.37 33.91 28.16
N GLY A 690 5.50 33.32 28.49
CA GLY A 690 6.02 33.18 29.85
C GLY A 690 7.54 33.19 29.88
N VAL A 691 8.14 32.84 31.01
CA VAL A 691 9.60 32.83 31.19
C VAL A 691 10.04 31.55 31.87
N PHE A 692 11.13 30.97 31.38
CA PHE A 692 11.82 29.83 31.97
C PHE A 692 13.31 30.16 32.16
N GLU A 693 13.97 29.59 33.17
CA GLU A 693 15.39 29.85 33.45
C GLU A 693 16.23 28.58 33.33
N TYR A 694 17.19 28.58 32.40
CA TYR A 694 18.22 27.54 32.31
C TYR A 694 19.37 27.82 33.28
N PHE A 695 19.86 26.80 33.99
CA PHE A 695 21.04 26.90 34.86
C PHE A 695 22.13 25.87 34.54
#